data_AF-U9U6H2-F1
#
_entry.id   AF-U9U6H2-F1
#
_cell.length_a   1.000
_cell.length_b   1.000
_cell.length_c   1.000
_cell.angle_alpha   90.00
_cell.angle_beta   90.00
_cell.angle_gamma   90.00
#
_symmetry.space_group_name_H-M   'P 1'
#
loop_
_entity.id
_entity.type
_entity.pdbx_description
1 polymer ?
#
loop_
_entity_poly.entity_id
_entity_poly.type
_entity_poly.pdbx_seq_one_letter_code
_entity_poly.pdbx_strand_id
1 'polypeptide(L)'
;MKETFSSFNVDVLESVKDHGIKVIQTTADIIQNLIPHFDIAINIASCILEIYEKAKTNKKICRVFADRVELALTSINYLKRHMDKNVEKFREKSYFKNFMHFIEVLDKIKNFVEEISEIKGFKKYLVANVINQQLNEIRDDFDHWYKSLQLVITIGDVISREIENEEIKSDLSQLKGLYEDIKQNFNITDQKLSIITAKIEMLEKNSSILDKSKPPEIGPEHLTVPEEPIIERNSVILRKYKNFDVACKPTKYSLNDTSPDSKKAGATLTIWNELNECPYIIKFFGISNLDIYTENVMVLEWAEFGDLKSLYESKNLNWKLKLSMARDIFRGLCFLNYIRVLHHDVRCENILVAEGFKCKITNFTLSRKTKYVTTKVHDDESSKQMMRWMAPEKLKSYQKSNQNTKIEPYTYACEMFSFGMLLWELSFNRVPYKDMEYDEIIEHVMSGKRETLDFVNCPRDIIDGFTEIITLAWQHENRKRPSTQKVSKILESLYKSYENNLLNLNEETNYESQKCSSTISTTTSNNTIEFVNEYVLDLLPLSKGIEHHNLKAKKTKSEQDYKICWECFNAHANLGNKTAMYWKGLYLWKGFVEENQIEAKRLFKIAADSGIAEAQLEYAFAYDSENLENPDLPFNEKECWKYLKMAAENSNPTALYHVGITYYNGNVGVQQDKERGIEYLKLSALQVNPKAIETLNKYGVNL
;
A
#
# COMPACT_ATOMS: atom_id res chain seq x y z
N MET A 1 -14.29 -74.76 -18.86
CA MET A 1 -13.38 -74.18 -17.86
C MET A 1 -12.84 -72.87 -18.39
N LYS A 2 -13.26 -71.76 -17.78
CA LYS A 2 -12.67 -70.42 -17.81
C LYS A 2 -13.40 -69.59 -16.74
N GLU A 3 -12.70 -68.68 -16.10
CA GLU A 3 -13.19 -67.96 -14.92
C GLU A 3 -14.03 -66.72 -15.28
N THR A 4 -15.02 -66.41 -14.44
CA THR A 4 -15.17 -65.08 -13.80
C THR A 4 -16.32 -65.15 -12.77
N PHE A 5 -15.98 -65.10 -11.47
CA PHE A 5 -16.96 -65.01 -10.37
C PHE A 5 -16.45 -64.01 -9.32
N SER A 6 -16.97 -62.79 -9.35
CA SER A 6 -16.76 -61.78 -8.28
C SER A 6 -17.79 -60.64 -8.36
N SER A 7 -19.07 -60.97 -8.26
CA SER A 7 -20.16 -59.99 -8.13
C SER A 7 -20.48 -59.76 -6.66
N PHE A 8 -20.20 -58.57 -6.10
CA PHE A 8 -20.76 -58.16 -4.80
C PHE A 8 -20.85 -56.62 -4.64
N ASN A 9 -22.10 -56.15 -4.53
CA ASN A 9 -22.62 -54.94 -3.87
C ASN A 9 -21.79 -53.64 -3.87
N VAL A 10 -22.22 -52.68 -4.69
CA VAL A 10 -22.79 -51.39 -4.22
C VAL A 10 -24.00 -51.07 -5.11
N ASP A 11 -25.17 -50.77 -4.53
CA ASP A 11 -26.28 -49.93 -5.09
C ASP A 11 -27.63 -50.17 -4.37
N VAL A 12 -27.78 -49.62 -3.15
CA VAL A 12 -29.10 -49.36 -2.53
C VAL A 12 -29.00 -48.16 -1.59
N LEU A 13 -29.27 -46.93 -2.06
CA LEU A 13 -29.75 -45.80 -1.20
C LEU A 13 -30.15 -44.49 -1.93
N GLU A 14 -30.65 -44.52 -3.17
CA GLU A 14 -31.07 -43.29 -3.86
C GLU A 14 -32.41 -43.43 -4.60
N SER A 15 -33.52 -43.39 -3.85
CA SER A 15 -34.89 -43.49 -4.41
C SER A 15 -35.96 -42.64 -3.69
N VAL A 16 -35.56 -41.70 -2.82
CA VAL A 16 -36.50 -40.86 -2.04
C VAL A 16 -36.12 -39.38 -2.12
N LYS A 17 -36.45 -38.72 -3.25
CA LYS A 17 -36.73 -37.27 -3.40
C LYS A 17 -36.97 -36.87 -4.87
N ASP A 18 -38.06 -37.35 -5.47
CA ASP A 18 -38.53 -36.81 -6.76
C ASP A 18 -40.04 -36.59 -6.78
N HIS A 19 -40.46 -35.46 -6.21
CA HIS A 19 -41.80 -34.83 -6.33
C HIS A 19 -41.65 -33.30 -6.11
N GLY A 20 -40.61 -32.71 -6.73
CA GLY A 20 -40.35 -31.27 -6.63
C GLY A 20 -41.15 -30.48 -7.67
N ILE A 21 -42.10 -29.65 -7.23
CA ILE A 21 -42.92 -28.83 -8.14
C ILE A 21 -42.02 -27.81 -8.87
N LYS A 22 -41.79 -28.02 -10.17
CA LYS A 22 -41.21 -27.00 -11.06
C LYS A 22 -42.25 -25.89 -11.28
N VAL A 23 -42.17 -24.84 -10.48
CA VAL A 23 -42.90 -23.59 -10.73
C VAL A 23 -42.36 -22.95 -12.01
N ILE A 24 -43.14 -23.04 -13.10
CA ILE A 24 -42.83 -22.35 -14.36
C ILE A 24 -43.26 -20.90 -14.17
N GLN A 25 -42.31 -20.04 -13.79
CA GLN A 25 -42.54 -18.59 -13.73
C GLN A 25 -42.90 -18.07 -15.12
N THR A 26 -44.05 -17.41 -15.23
CA THR A 26 -44.49 -16.79 -16.47
C THR A 26 -43.63 -15.57 -16.79
N THR A 27 -43.65 -15.17 -18.06
CA THR A 27 -42.98 -13.94 -18.51
C THR A 27 -43.48 -12.70 -17.76
N ALA A 28 -44.73 -12.70 -17.27
CA ALA A 28 -45.31 -11.62 -16.47
C ALA A 28 -44.75 -11.58 -15.04
N ASP A 29 -44.59 -12.73 -14.39
CA ASP A 29 -44.02 -12.81 -13.02
C ASP A 29 -42.57 -12.30 -13.01
N ILE A 30 -41.79 -12.69 -14.02
CA ILE A 30 -40.38 -12.27 -14.17
C ILE A 30 -40.31 -10.77 -14.47
N ILE A 31 -41.20 -10.25 -15.31
CA ILE A 31 -41.36 -8.80 -15.54
C ILE A 31 -41.62 -8.07 -14.21
N GLN A 32 -42.55 -8.57 -13.39
CA GLN A 32 -42.95 -7.91 -12.16
C GLN A 32 -41.83 -7.89 -11.11
N ASN A 33 -41.02 -8.94 -11.05
CA ASN A 33 -39.82 -9.01 -10.20
C ASN A 33 -38.65 -8.15 -10.72
N LEU A 34 -38.59 -7.84 -12.01
CA LEU A 34 -37.53 -6.99 -12.59
C LEU A 34 -37.80 -5.49 -12.37
N ILE A 35 -39.06 -5.05 -12.33
CA ILE A 35 -39.43 -3.64 -12.20
C ILE A 35 -38.73 -2.94 -11.01
N PRO A 36 -38.73 -3.49 -9.78
CA PRO A 36 -38.06 -2.86 -8.64
C PRO A 36 -36.56 -2.63 -8.86
N HIS A 37 -35.85 -3.58 -9.48
CA HIS A 37 -34.42 -3.43 -9.80
C HIS A 37 -34.16 -2.33 -10.84
N PHE A 38 -35.03 -2.22 -11.85
CA PHE A 38 -34.99 -1.11 -12.81
C PHE A 38 -35.26 0.24 -12.14
N ASP A 39 -36.22 0.32 -11.22
CA ASP A 39 -36.51 1.57 -10.49
C ASP A 39 -35.41 1.94 -9.49
N ILE A 40 -34.76 0.97 -8.83
CA ILE A 40 -33.56 1.22 -8.02
C ILE A 40 -32.44 1.81 -8.89
N ALA A 41 -32.16 1.23 -10.07
CA ALA A 41 -31.14 1.74 -10.99
C ALA A 41 -31.44 3.17 -11.46
N ILE A 42 -32.69 3.45 -11.85
CA ILE A 42 -33.16 4.78 -12.28
C ILE A 42 -33.05 5.81 -11.15
N ASN A 43 -33.46 5.45 -9.93
CA ASN A 43 -33.40 6.35 -8.77
C ASN A 43 -31.96 6.66 -8.37
N ILE A 44 -31.06 5.66 -8.30
CA ILE A 44 -29.64 5.90 -7.98
C ILE A 44 -28.99 6.79 -9.05
N ALA A 45 -29.23 6.50 -10.34
CA ALA A 45 -28.75 7.32 -11.45
C ALA A 45 -29.24 8.79 -11.34
N SER A 46 -30.52 8.99 -11.04
CA SER A 46 -31.11 10.32 -10.88
C SER A 46 -30.52 11.07 -9.67
N CYS A 47 -30.27 10.37 -8.55
CA CYS A 47 -29.59 10.96 -7.40
C CYS A 47 -28.18 11.46 -7.76
N ILE A 48 -27.38 10.69 -8.51
CA ILE A 48 -26.02 11.09 -8.92
C ILE A 48 -26.04 12.39 -9.72
N LEU A 49 -26.99 12.54 -10.66
CA LEU A 49 -27.19 13.77 -11.43
C LEU A 49 -27.61 14.94 -10.53
N GLU A 50 -28.49 14.72 -9.56
CA GLU A 50 -28.87 15.74 -8.56
C GLU A 50 -27.70 16.18 -7.66
N ILE A 51 -26.84 15.25 -7.23
CA ILE A 51 -25.65 15.56 -6.42
C ILE A 51 -24.65 16.36 -7.24
N TYR A 52 -24.39 15.94 -8.49
CA TYR A 52 -23.55 16.66 -9.44
C TYR A 52 -24.03 18.10 -9.67
N GLU A 53 -25.34 18.32 -9.84
CA GLU A 53 -25.83 19.69 -10.03
C GLU A 53 -25.68 20.56 -8.78
N LYS A 54 -25.93 19.99 -7.60
CA LYS A 54 -25.78 20.67 -6.30
C LYS A 54 -24.32 20.88 -5.88
N ALA A 55 -23.35 20.19 -6.50
CA ALA A 55 -21.94 20.23 -6.14
C ALA A 55 -21.29 21.60 -6.39
N LYS A 56 -20.89 22.27 -5.30
CA LYS A 56 -20.15 23.56 -5.35
C LYS A 56 -18.62 23.40 -5.41
N THR A 57 -18.15 22.17 -5.21
CA THR A 57 -16.73 21.81 -5.14
C THR A 57 -16.50 20.52 -5.93
N ASN A 58 -15.34 20.41 -6.59
CA ASN A 58 -14.89 19.21 -7.31
C ASN A 58 -15.79 18.81 -8.51
N LYS A 59 -16.57 19.75 -9.06
CA LYS A 59 -17.61 19.47 -10.07
C LYS A 59 -17.08 18.83 -11.36
N LYS A 60 -15.82 19.02 -11.75
CA LYS A 60 -15.20 18.28 -12.89
C LYS A 60 -15.08 16.78 -12.60
N ILE A 61 -14.64 16.42 -11.39
CA ILE A 61 -14.54 15.01 -10.95
C ILE A 61 -15.92 14.36 -10.89
N CYS A 62 -16.94 15.10 -10.42
CA CYS A 62 -18.33 14.62 -10.40
C CYS A 62 -18.91 14.45 -11.82
N ARG A 63 -18.53 15.29 -12.80
CA ARG A 63 -19.03 15.22 -14.18
C ARG A 63 -18.67 13.91 -14.89
N VAL A 64 -17.45 13.40 -14.69
CA VAL A 64 -16.97 12.11 -15.25
C VAL A 64 -17.95 10.97 -15.00
N PHE A 65 -18.67 11.01 -13.87
CA PHE A 65 -19.73 10.07 -13.55
C PHE A 65 -21.12 10.53 -13.98
N ALA A 66 -21.45 11.82 -13.92
CA ALA A 66 -22.73 12.35 -14.40
C ALA A 66 -23.00 11.98 -15.87
N ASP A 67 -22.05 12.27 -16.78
CA ASP A 67 -22.20 12.05 -18.22
C ASP A 67 -22.39 10.55 -18.56
N ARG A 68 -21.66 9.67 -17.86
CA ARG A 68 -21.81 8.21 -17.95
C ARG A 68 -23.17 7.73 -17.43
N VAL A 69 -23.61 8.29 -16.30
CA VAL A 69 -24.86 7.90 -15.65
C VAL A 69 -26.09 8.38 -16.43
N GLU A 70 -26.02 9.51 -17.13
CA GLU A 70 -27.07 9.97 -18.05
C GLU A 70 -27.23 9.03 -19.27
N LEU A 71 -26.11 8.58 -19.86
CA LEU A 71 -26.12 7.55 -20.91
C LEU A 71 -26.71 6.23 -20.39
N ALA A 72 -26.27 5.75 -19.23
CA ALA A 72 -26.84 4.55 -18.61
C ALA A 72 -28.32 4.70 -18.26
N LEU A 73 -28.76 5.82 -17.71
CA LEU A 73 -30.16 6.12 -17.42
C LEU A 73 -31.00 6.05 -18.70
N THR A 74 -30.46 6.51 -19.84
CA THR A 74 -31.11 6.40 -21.15
C THR A 74 -31.26 4.93 -21.58
N SER A 75 -30.20 4.11 -21.48
CA SER A 75 -30.24 2.68 -21.84
C SER A 75 -31.10 1.84 -20.88
N ILE A 76 -31.07 2.12 -19.57
CA ILE A 76 -31.92 1.49 -18.55
C ILE A 76 -33.40 1.80 -18.85
N ASN A 77 -33.74 3.05 -19.15
CA ASN A 77 -35.11 3.43 -19.54
C ASN A 77 -35.54 2.83 -20.88
N TYR A 78 -34.63 2.58 -21.82
CA TYR A 78 -34.94 1.81 -23.03
C TYR A 78 -35.26 0.34 -22.71
N LEU A 79 -34.42 -0.33 -21.92
CA LEU A 79 -34.66 -1.71 -21.49
C LEU A 79 -35.96 -1.85 -20.68
N LYS A 80 -36.27 -0.93 -19.75
CA LYS A 80 -37.52 -0.97 -18.96
C LYS A 80 -38.76 -0.85 -19.85
N ARG A 81 -38.73 0.02 -20.88
CA ARG A 81 -39.83 0.22 -21.85
C ARG A 81 -40.01 -0.94 -22.84
N HIS A 82 -38.99 -1.76 -23.04
CA HIS A 82 -39.01 -2.92 -23.93
C HIS A 82 -38.67 -4.22 -23.18
N MET A 83 -39.06 -4.28 -21.91
CA MET A 83 -38.74 -5.39 -21.04
C MET A 83 -39.39 -6.68 -21.52
N ASP A 84 -40.60 -6.59 -22.10
CA ASP A 84 -41.33 -7.65 -22.83
C ASP A 84 -40.44 -8.43 -23.81
N LYS A 85 -39.57 -7.72 -24.55
CA LYS A 85 -38.65 -8.26 -25.56
C LYS A 85 -37.28 -8.63 -25.01
N ASN A 86 -37.01 -8.32 -23.74
CA ASN A 86 -35.72 -8.57 -23.09
C ASN A 86 -35.79 -9.59 -21.94
N VAL A 87 -36.98 -10.05 -21.52
CA VAL A 87 -37.15 -11.02 -20.41
C VAL A 87 -36.27 -12.26 -20.58
N GLU A 88 -36.16 -12.78 -21.80
CA GLU A 88 -35.35 -13.99 -22.08
C GLU A 88 -33.85 -13.78 -21.78
N LYS A 89 -33.32 -12.55 -21.91
CA LYS A 89 -31.96 -12.24 -21.44
C LYS A 89 -31.88 -12.35 -19.92
N PHE A 90 -32.86 -11.81 -19.20
CA PHE A 90 -32.91 -11.86 -17.73
C PHE A 90 -33.23 -13.25 -17.16
N ARG A 91 -33.71 -14.21 -17.97
CA ARG A 91 -33.72 -15.63 -17.58
C ARG A 91 -32.31 -16.22 -17.47
N GLU A 92 -31.31 -15.65 -18.16
CA GLU A 92 -29.93 -16.06 -17.97
C GLU A 92 -29.41 -15.58 -16.62
N LYS A 93 -29.09 -16.53 -15.73
CA LYS A 93 -28.52 -16.26 -14.40
C LYS A 93 -27.22 -15.45 -14.46
N SER A 94 -26.47 -15.54 -15.56
CA SER A 94 -25.35 -14.68 -15.93
C SER A 94 -25.78 -13.22 -16.12
N TYR A 95 -26.69 -12.95 -17.04
CA TYR A 95 -27.12 -11.59 -17.39
C TYR A 95 -27.82 -10.89 -16.21
N PHE A 96 -28.69 -11.60 -15.49
CA PHE A 96 -29.31 -11.07 -14.26
C PHE A 96 -28.26 -10.71 -13.19
N LYS A 97 -27.26 -11.56 -12.96
CA LYS A 97 -26.16 -11.27 -12.03
C LYS A 97 -25.34 -10.06 -12.48
N ASN A 98 -25.06 -9.93 -13.77
CA ASN A 98 -24.36 -8.76 -14.33
C ASN A 98 -25.15 -7.46 -14.11
N PHE A 99 -26.49 -7.52 -14.18
CA PHE A 99 -27.36 -6.37 -13.93
C PHE A 99 -27.35 -5.96 -12.45
N MET A 100 -27.38 -6.92 -11.53
CA MET A 100 -27.25 -6.63 -10.10
C MET A 100 -25.88 -6.02 -9.75
N HIS A 101 -24.78 -6.52 -10.33
CA HIS A 101 -23.46 -5.90 -10.16
C HIS A 101 -23.37 -4.49 -10.77
N PHE A 102 -24.09 -4.21 -11.86
CA PHE A 102 -24.17 -2.85 -12.40
C PHE A 102 -24.91 -1.89 -11.44
N ILE A 103 -25.97 -2.35 -10.76
CA ILE A 103 -26.65 -1.58 -9.70
C ILE A 103 -25.73 -1.34 -8.51
N GLU A 104 -24.94 -2.34 -8.08
CA GLU A 104 -23.93 -2.16 -7.04
C GLU A 104 -22.88 -1.09 -7.42
N VAL A 105 -22.49 -1.01 -8.70
CA VAL A 105 -21.54 0.00 -9.18
C VAL A 105 -22.16 1.39 -9.30
N LEU A 106 -23.43 1.51 -9.71
CA LEU A 106 -24.17 2.78 -9.62
C LEU A 106 -24.21 3.28 -8.16
N ASP A 107 -24.40 2.38 -7.19
CA ASP A 107 -24.37 2.75 -5.77
C ASP A 107 -22.96 3.15 -5.29
N LYS A 108 -21.90 2.47 -5.74
CA LYS A 108 -20.50 2.94 -5.53
C LYS A 108 -20.31 4.37 -6.04
N ILE A 109 -20.77 4.66 -7.26
CA ILE A 109 -20.69 6.00 -7.87
C ILE A 109 -21.42 7.03 -7.00
N LYS A 110 -22.65 6.72 -6.55
CA LYS A 110 -23.43 7.62 -5.69
C LYS A 110 -22.65 7.98 -4.42
N ASN A 111 -22.23 6.99 -3.66
CA ASN A 111 -21.52 7.20 -2.39
C ASN A 111 -20.20 8.00 -2.61
N PHE A 112 -19.46 7.67 -3.67
CA PHE A 112 -18.23 8.36 -4.07
C PHE A 112 -18.45 9.84 -4.46
N VAL A 113 -19.50 10.13 -5.23
CA VAL A 113 -19.85 11.50 -5.66
C VAL A 113 -20.41 12.32 -4.50
N GLU A 114 -21.15 11.72 -3.57
CA GLU A 114 -21.56 12.36 -2.31
C GLU A 114 -20.34 12.79 -1.50
N GLU A 115 -19.45 11.84 -1.15
CA GLU A 115 -18.22 12.14 -0.38
C GLU A 115 -17.37 13.24 -1.02
N ILE A 116 -17.16 13.19 -2.35
CA ILE A 116 -16.31 14.16 -3.05
C ILE A 116 -16.98 15.52 -3.20
N SER A 117 -18.30 15.61 -3.32
CA SER A 117 -19.00 16.91 -3.36
C SER A 117 -18.77 17.71 -2.07
N GLU A 118 -18.61 17.03 -0.93
CA GLU A 118 -18.42 17.64 0.38
C GLU A 118 -16.96 17.97 0.74
N ILE A 119 -15.98 17.28 0.13
CA ILE A 119 -14.56 17.41 0.49
C ILE A 119 -13.97 18.79 0.15
N LYS A 120 -13.56 19.51 1.21
CA LYS A 120 -13.05 20.89 1.20
C LYS A 120 -11.70 21.01 1.91
N GLY A 121 -10.95 22.06 1.61
CA GLY A 121 -9.69 22.40 2.28
C GLY A 121 -8.62 21.30 2.20
N PHE A 122 -7.78 21.20 3.24
CA PHE A 122 -6.65 20.26 3.31
C PHE A 122 -7.05 18.79 3.13
N LYS A 123 -8.29 18.42 3.48
CA LYS A 123 -8.84 17.06 3.26
C LYS A 123 -8.80 16.68 1.77
N LYS A 124 -8.99 17.64 0.85
CA LYS A 124 -8.94 17.42 -0.61
C LYS A 124 -7.55 16.98 -1.09
N TYR A 125 -6.48 17.40 -0.42
CA TYR A 125 -5.10 16.98 -0.73
C TYR A 125 -4.81 15.57 -0.21
N LEU A 126 -5.11 15.29 1.08
CA LEU A 126 -4.73 14.04 1.74
C LEU A 126 -5.33 12.78 1.10
N VAL A 127 -6.56 12.85 0.56
CA VAL A 127 -7.22 11.72 -0.10
C VAL A 127 -7.23 11.80 -1.62
N ALA A 128 -6.56 12.77 -2.26
CA ALA A 128 -6.59 12.95 -3.72
C ALA A 128 -6.22 11.67 -4.51
N ASN A 129 -5.22 10.92 -4.05
CA ASN A 129 -4.80 9.67 -4.71
C ASN A 129 -5.74 8.49 -4.40
N VAL A 130 -6.39 8.47 -3.23
CA VAL A 130 -7.41 7.46 -2.89
C VAL A 130 -8.65 7.71 -3.75
N ILE A 131 -9.09 8.96 -3.84
CA ILE A 131 -10.12 9.46 -4.76
C ILE A 131 -9.80 9.08 -6.20
N ASN A 132 -8.58 9.32 -6.69
CA ASN A 132 -8.24 9.01 -8.08
C ASN A 132 -8.17 7.49 -8.32
N GLN A 133 -7.65 6.70 -7.38
CA GLN A 133 -7.68 5.24 -7.50
C GLN A 133 -9.12 4.71 -7.53
N GLN A 134 -9.96 5.12 -6.58
CA GLN A 134 -11.39 4.79 -6.54
C GLN A 134 -12.14 5.27 -7.79
N LEU A 135 -11.83 6.46 -8.34
CA LEU A 135 -12.41 6.95 -9.59
C LEU A 135 -12.13 6.00 -10.75
N ASN A 136 -10.86 5.59 -10.92
CA ASN A 136 -10.49 4.68 -11.99
C ASN A 136 -11.09 3.28 -11.77
N GLU A 137 -11.05 2.74 -10.55
CA GLU A 137 -11.66 1.45 -10.20
C GLU A 137 -13.18 1.44 -10.46
N ILE A 138 -13.90 2.47 -10.01
CA ILE A 138 -15.36 2.59 -10.18
C ILE A 138 -15.74 2.87 -11.64
N ARG A 139 -14.95 3.67 -12.38
CA ARG A 139 -15.15 3.89 -13.82
C ARG A 139 -14.92 2.61 -14.61
N ASP A 140 -13.86 1.87 -14.32
CA ASP A 140 -13.50 0.68 -15.08
C ASP A 140 -14.46 -0.49 -14.76
N ASP A 141 -14.94 -0.59 -13.51
CA ASP A 141 -16.11 -1.40 -13.14
C ASP A 141 -17.35 -1.01 -13.98
N PHE A 142 -17.68 0.29 -14.04
CA PHE A 142 -18.86 0.78 -14.75
C PHE A 142 -18.78 0.46 -16.25
N ASP A 143 -17.70 0.84 -16.92
CA ASP A 143 -17.45 0.57 -18.34
C ASP A 143 -17.46 -0.95 -18.61
N HIS A 144 -16.95 -1.78 -17.69
CA HIS A 144 -17.01 -3.24 -17.77
C HIS A 144 -18.45 -3.78 -17.72
N TRP A 145 -19.23 -3.47 -16.68
CA TRP A 145 -20.58 -4.01 -16.53
C TRP A 145 -21.57 -3.45 -17.55
N TYR A 146 -21.46 -2.16 -17.88
CA TYR A 146 -22.25 -1.51 -18.95
C TYR A 146 -22.05 -2.22 -20.30
N LYS A 147 -20.80 -2.54 -20.65
CA LYS A 147 -20.45 -3.29 -21.87
C LYS A 147 -20.92 -4.75 -21.78
N SER A 148 -20.75 -5.40 -20.63
CA SER A 148 -21.18 -6.79 -20.38
C SER A 148 -22.71 -6.98 -20.44
N LEU A 149 -23.47 -5.91 -20.18
CA LEU A 149 -24.93 -5.86 -20.35
C LEU A 149 -25.38 -5.54 -21.79
N GLN A 150 -24.46 -5.21 -22.69
CA GLN A 150 -24.73 -4.77 -24.07
C GLN A 150 -25.67 -3.55 -24.12
N LEU A 151 -25.48 -2.59 -23.21
CA LEU A 151 -26.23 -1.32 -23.23
C LEU A 151 -25.77 -0.49 -24.42
N VAL A 152 -26.60 -0.45 -25.48
CA VAL A 152 -26.23 0.14 -26.77
C VAL A 152 -26.28 1.68 -26.70
N ILE A 153 -25.14 2.24 -26.31
CA ILE A 153 -24.45 3.39 -26.94
C ILE A 153 -22.96 3.18 -26.62
N THR A 154 -22.10 3.27 -27.62
CA THR A 154 -20.65 3.15 -27.45
C THR A 154 -20.13 4.40 -26.72
N ILE A 155 -19.81 4.26 -25.43
CA ILE A 155 -19.32 5.36 -24.57
C ILE A 155 -18.17 6.13 -25.23
N GLY A 156 -17.25 5.43 -25.92
CA GLY A 156 -16.10 6.03 -26.60
C GLY A 156 -16.41 6.87 -27.85
N ASP A 157 -17.63 6.79 -28.41
CA ASP A 157 -18.05 7.62 -29.55
C ASP A 157 -18.71 8.94 -29.10
N VAL A 158 -19.19 8.99 -27.84
CA VAL A 158 -19.83 10.17 -27.24
C VAL A 158 -18.88 10.92 -26.32
N ILE A 159 -18.04 10.20 -25.56
CA ILE A 159 -17.13 10.75 -24.55
C ILE A 159 -15.68 10.59 -25.04
N SER A 160 -15.09 11.69 -25.54
CA SER A 160 -13.67 11.69 -25.89
C SER A 160 -12.81 11.63 -24.62
N ARG A 161 -12.11 10.52 -24.45
CA ARG A 161 -11.18 10.25 -23.34
C ARG A 161 -10.09 11.31 -23.20
N GLU A 162 -9.75 12.03 -24.26
CA GLU A 162 -8.73 13.09 -24.20
C GLU A 162 -9.26 14.29 -23.40
N ILE A 163 -10.51 14.69 -23.65
CA ILE A 163 -11.17 15.81 -22.95
C ILE A 163 -11.31 15.49 -21.46
N GLU A 164 -11.80 14.30 -21.09
CA GLU A 164 -11.91 13.89 -19.68
C GLU A 164 -10.57 13.98 -18.95
N ASN A 165 -9.49 13.53 -19.60
CA ASN A 165 -8.15 13.54 -19.03
C ASN A 165 -7.60 14.96 -18.84
N GLU A 166 -7.92 15.91 -19.73
CA GLU A 166 -7.54 17.32 -19.50
C GLU A 166 -8.31 17.97 -18.35
N GLU A 167 -9.59 17.64 -18.19
CA GLU A 167 -10.41 18.16 -17.10
C GLU A 167 -9.99 17.63 -15.73
N ILE A 168 -9.65 16.34 -15.65
CA ILE A 168 -9.07 15.73 -14.45
C ILE A 168 -7.70 16.38 -14.13
N LYS A 169 -6.82 16.54 -15.13
CA LYS A 169 -5.54 17.26 -14.96
C LYS A 169 -5.74 18.71 -14.49
N SER A 170 -6.80 19.39 -14.94
CA SER A 170 -7.11 20.77 -14.56
C SER A 170 -7.43 20.90 -13.05
N ASP A 171 -8.31 20.05 -12.52
CA ASP A 171 -8.63 20.07 -11.07
C ASP A 171 -7.47 19.58 -10.19
N LEU A 172 -6.64 18.66 -10.69
CA LEU A 172 -5.40 18.22 -10.03
C LEU A 172 -4.30 19.31 -10.06
N SER A 173 -4.23 20.12 -11.11
CA SER A 173 -3.29 21.26 -11.20
C SER A 173 -3.65 22.37 -10.21
N GLN A 174 -4.94 22.69 -10.06
CA GLN A 174 -5.40 23.62 -9.02
C GLN A 174 -5.12 23.12 -7.59
N LEU A 175 -5.13 21.80 -7.37
CA LEU A 175 -4.65 21.19 -6.12
C LEU A 175 -3.13 21.33 -5.93
N LYS A 176 -2.35 21.23 -7.01
CA LYS A 176 -0.88 21.36 -6.98
C LYS A 176 -0.43 22.78 -6.61
N GLY A 177 -1.20 23.80 -7.01
CA GLY A 177 -1.02 25.20 -6.55
C GLY A 177 -1.25 25.36 -5.04
N LEU A 178 -2.41 24.92 -4.54
CA LEU A 178 -2.73 24.92 -3.10
C LEU A 178 -1.68 24.17 -2.26
N TYR A 179 -1.06 23.12 -2.80
CA TYR A 179 0.02 22.39 -2.14
C TYR A 179 1.30 23.23 -1.98
N GLU A 180 1.70 24.01 -2.98
CA GLU A 180 2.84 24.95 -2.84
C GLU A 180 2.55 26.05 -1.81
N ASP A 181 1.32 26.58 -1.78
CA ASP A 181 0.90 27.57 -0.76
C ASP A 181 0.95 26.99 0.66
N ILE A 182 0.49 25.75 0.86
CA ILE A 182 0.50 25.09 2.18
C ILE A 182 1.93 24.71 2.61
N LYS A 183 2.78 24.30 1.66
CA LYS A 183 4.21 24.00 1.86
C LYS A 183 5.02 25.20 2.36
N GLN A 184 4.60 26.43 2.07
CA GLN A 184 5.17 27.64 2.67
C GLN A 184 4.64 27.94 4.10
N ASN A 185 3.49 27.38 4.49
CA ASN A 185 2.78 27.77 5.71
C ASN A 185 2.79 26.73 6.85
N PHE A 186 3.17 25.46 6.60
CA PHE A 186 3.17 24.40 7.62
C PHE A 186 4.45 23.57 7.63
N ASN A 187 5.26 23.71 8.69
CA ASN A 187 6.43 22.87 8.98
C ASN A 187 6.01 21.42 9.32
N ILE A 188 5.94 20.54 8.32
CA ILE A 188 5.63 19.11 8.47
C ILE A 188 6.85 18.30 8.00
N THR A 189 7.46 17.54 8.92
CA THR A 189 8.78 16.90 8.73
C THR A 189 8.88 15.97 7.52
N ASP A 190 9.95 16.14 6.73
CA ASP A 190 10.15 15.63 5.35
C ASP A 190 9.85 14.15 5.09
N GLN A 191 10.06 13.26 6.06
CA GLN A 191 10.04 11.81 5.83
C GLN A 191 8.73 11.29 5.23
N LYS A 192 7.58 11.83 5.66
CA LYS A 192 6.29 11.44 5.07
C LYS A 192 6.10 12.04 3.68
N LEU A 193 6.62 13.24 3.43
CA LEU A 193 6.61 13.85 2.10
C LEU A 193 7.48 13.04 1.13
N SER A 194 8.76 12.74 1.40
CA SER A 194 9.63 12.13 0.38
C SER A 194 9.17 10.74 -0.09
N ILE A 195 8.56 9.94 0.79
CA ILE A 195 7.94 8.65 0.43
C ILE A 195 6.64 8.85 -0.38
N ILE A 196 5.89 9.93 -0.13
CA ILE A 196 4.68 10.27 -0.88
C ILE A 196 5.03 10.89 -2.26
N THR A 197 6.04 11.76 -2.35
CA THR A 197 6.54 12.35 -3.59
C THR A 197 7.00 11.28 -4.57
N ALA A 198 7.94 10.41 -4.17
CA ALA A 198 8.41 9.32 -5.03
C ALA A 198 7.27 8.35 -5.44
N LYS A 199 6.24 8.19 -4.58
CA LYS A 199 5.04 7.39 -4.88
C LYS A 199 4.07 8.10 -5.84
N ILE A 200 4.01 9.43 -5.84
CA ILE A 200 3.23 10.22 -6.81
C ILE A 200 3.90 10.18 -8.18
N GLU A 201 5.19 10.48 -8.25
CA GLU A 201 5.94 10.59 -9.51
C GLU A 201 6.04 9.24 -10.25
N MET A 202 6.22 8.14 -9.50
CA MET A 202 6.10 6.77 -10.06
C MET A 202 4.72 6.47 -10.68
N LEU A 203 3.64 7.03 -10.13
CA LEU A 203 2.27 6.75 -10.59
C LEU A 203 1.86 7.65 -11.77
N GLU A 204 2.27 8.92 -11.80
CA GLU A 204 2.06 9.82 -12.94
C GLU A 204 2.57 9.20 -14.26
N LYS A 205 3.73 8.50 -14.22
CA LYS A 205 4.34 7.78 -15.36
C LYS A 205 3.84 6.35 -15.59
N ASN A 206 2.87 5.86 -14.81
CA ASN A 206 2.19 4.59 -15.07
C ASN A 206 0.85 4.79 -15.81
N SER A 207 0.24 5.98 -15.72
CA SER A 207 -0.88 6.39 -16.57
C SER A 207 -0.49 6.69 -18.04
N SER A 208 0.78 7.01 -18.31
CA SER A 208 1.28 7.23 -19.67
C SER A 208 1.75 5.93 -20.33
N ILE A 209 1.00 5.44 -21.33
CA ILE A 209 1.45 4.34 -22.20
C ILE A 209 2.50 4.88 -23.19
N LEU A 210 3.77 4.88 -22.77
CA LEU A 210 4.90 4.72 -23.69
C LEU A 210 5.45 3.30 -23.53
N ASP A 211 6.01 2.76 -24.60
CA ASP A 211 6.46 1.37 -24.69
C ASP A 211 7.65 1.09 -23.74
N LYS A 212 7.33 0.54 -22.56
CA LYS A 212 8.32 0.20 -21.51
C LYS A 212 9.17 -1.04 -21.85
N SER A 213 9.08 -1.60 -23.06
CA SER A 213 9.92 -2.74 -23.49
C SER A 213 11.39 -2.37 -23.73
N LYS A 214 11.70 -1.08 -23.92
CA LYS A 214 13.04 -0.57 -24.20
C LYS A 214 13.48 0.55 -23.24
N PRO A 215 14.78 0.71 -22.97
CA PRO A 215 15.31 1.90 -22.31
C PRO A 215 15.24 3.13 -23.26
N PRO A 216 15.20 4.37 -22.74
CA PRO A 216 15.29 5.56 -23.57
C PRO A 216 16.62 5.61 -24.32
N GLU A 217 16.59 5.98 -25.60
CA GLU A 217 17.79 6.20 -26.43
C GLU A 217 18.12 7.71 -26.48
N ILE A 218 19.41 8.05 -26.45
CA ILE A 218 19.94 9.41 -26.50
C ILE A 218 21.00 9.45 -27.60
N GLY A 219 20.82 10.30 -28.62
CA GLY A 219 21.82 10.49 -29.67
C GLY A 219 23.12 11.11 -29.12
N PRO A 220 24.31 10.71 -29.63
CA PRO A 220 25.61 11.26 -29.20
C PRO A 220 25.67 12.79 -29.29
N GLU A 221 24.99 13.37 -30.29
CA GLU A 221 24.90 14.82 -30.52
C GLU A 221 24.19 15.59 -29.38
N HIS A 222 23.51 14.89 -28.46
CA HIS A 222 22.91 15.47 -27.25
C HIS A 222 23.82 15.37 -26.01
N LEU A 223 24.99 14.72 -26.12
CA LEU A 223 25.95 14.52 -25.03
C LEU A 223 27.21 15.36 -25.25
N THR A 224 27.11 16.66 -24.95
CA THR A 224 28.21 17.61 -25.18
C THR A 224 29.32 17.48 -24.14
N VAL A 225 30.52 17.92 -24.50
CA VAL A 225 31.67 17.98 -23.57
C VAL A 225 31.51 19.20 -22.65
N PRO A 226 31.75 19.09 -21.33
CA PRO A 226 31.78 20.26 -20.45
C PRO A 226 32.93 21.21 -20.80
N GLU A 227 32.80 22.49 -20.47
CA GLU A 227 33.68 23.55 -20.97
C GLU A 227 35.12 23.44 -20.44
N GLU A 228 35.33 22.98 -19.20
CA GLU A 228 36.61 22.46 -18.70
C GLU A 228 36.41 21.77 -17.32
N PRO A 229 37.26 20.80 -16.91
CA PRO A 229 38.06 19.87 -17.71
C PRO A 229 37.29 18.58 -18.00
N ILE A 230 37.85 17.68 -18.82
CA ILE A 230 37.29 16.33 -18.99
C ILE A 230 37.56 15.50 -17.73
N ILE A 231 36.52 15.21 -16.95
CA ILE A 231 36.60 14.31 -15.80
C ILE A 231 36.27 12.89 -16.23
N GLU A 232 37.23 11.98 -16.07
CA GLU A 232 37.03 10.53 -16.16
C GLU A 232 37.32 9.86 -14.79
N ARG A 233 36.50 8.89 -14.40
CA ARG A 233 36.62 8.11 -13.17
C ARG A 233 36.30 6.65 -13.48
N ASN A 234 37.28 5.75 -13.45
CA ASN A 234 37.09 4.30 -13.67
C ASN A 234 36.25 3.97 -14.92
N SER A 235 36.64 4.52 -16.08
CA SER A 235 35.92 4.42 -17.36
C SER A 235 34.49 4.97 -17.37
N VAL A 236 34.15 5.85 -16.42
CA VAL A 236 32.96 6.71 -16.45
C VAL A 236 33.39 8.12 -16.79
N ILE A 237 32.82 8.72 -17.85
CA ILE A 237 33.21 10.04 -18.34
C ILE A 237 32.08 11.07 -18.17
N LEU A 238 32.45 12.30 -17.79
CA LEU A 238 31.52 13.42 -17.68
C LEU A 238 31.10 13.96 -19.07
N ARG A 239 29.80 14.19 -19.24
CA ARG A 239 29.16 14.90 -20.37
C ARG A 239 28.07 15.83 -19.85
N LYS A 240 27.56 16.71 -20.71
CA LYS A 240 26.36 17.51 -20.46
C LYS A 240 25.19 16.99 -21.31
N TYR A 241 24.02 16.85 -20.69
CA TYR A 241 22.76 16.48 -21.35
C TYR A 241 21.67 17.45 -20.89
N LYS A 242 21.08 18.21 -21.82
CA LYS A 242 20.04 19.23 -21.52
C LYS A 242 20.46 20.19 -20.37
N ASN A 243 21.73 20.61 -20.38
CA ASN A 243 22.41 21.45 -19.38
C ASN A 243 22.63 20.80 -17.99
N PHE A 244 22.30 19.53 -17.80
CA PHE A 244 22.69 18.77 -16.60
C PHE A 244 23.99 18.02 -16.84
N ASP A 245 24.86 17.97 -15.82
CA ASP A 245 26.05 17.13 -15.82
C ASP A 245 25.65 15.65 -15.64
N VAL A 246 26.18 14.78 -16.50
CA VAL A 246 25.83 13.36 -16.58
C VAL A 246 27.06 12.45 -16.68
N ALA A 247 26.97 11.32 -15.99
CA ALA A 247 27.94 10.23 -16.02
C ALA A 247 27.62 9.27 -17.18
N CYS A 248 28.50 9.19 -18.18
CA CYS A 248 28.41 8.17 -19.24
C CYS A 248 29.26 6.95 -18.85
N LYS A 249 28.61 5.81 -18.58
CA LYS A 249 29.25 4.55 -18.13
C LYS A 249 29.03 3.42 -19.14
N PRO A 250 30.07 2.72 -19.63
CA PRO A 250 29.94 1.60 -20.56
C PRO A 250 28.98 0.49 -20.09
N THR A 251 28.31 -0.15 -21.04
CA THR A 251 27.37 -1.25 -20.83
C THR A 251 27.33 -2.21 -22.01
N LYS A 252 27.32 -3.52 -21.71
CA LYS A 252 27.13 -4.62 -22.65
C LYS A 252 25.73 -4.69 -23.28
N TYR A 253 24.83 -3.75 -22.99
CA TYR A 253 23.50 -3.71 -23.62
C TYR A 253 23.59 -3.17 -25.06
N SER A 254 23.01 -3.91 -26.00
CA SER A 254 22.74 -3.39 -27.35
C SER A 254 21.39 -3.92 -27.84
N LEU A 255 20.57 -3.02 -28.40
CA LEU A 255 19.21 -3.30 -28.88
C LEU A 255 19.18 -4.40 -29.96
N ASN A 256 20.27 -4.52 -30.72
CA ASN A 256 20.42 -5.50 -31.79
C ASN A 256 21.19 -6.76 -31.36
N ASP A 257 21.79 -6.77 -30.17
CA ASP A 257 22.47 -7.94 -29.64
C ASP A 257 21.53 -8.82 -28.80
N THR A 258 21.43 -10.08 -29.18
CA THR A 258 20.62 -11.10 -28.49
C THR A 258 21.46 -12.01 -27.58
N SER A 259 22.73 -11.67 -27.32
CA SER A 259 23.62 -12.42 -26.43
C SER A 259 23.05 -12.58 -25.01
N PRO A 260 23.52 -13.57 -24.24
CA PRO A 260 23.15 -13.71 -22.83
C PRO A 260 23.52 -12.49 -21.98
N ASP A 261 24.57 -11.75 -22.33
CA ASP A 261 25.02 -10.59 -21.57
C ASP A 261 24.20 -9.33 -21.89
N SER A 262 23.92 -9.04 -23.17
CA SER A 262 22.98 -7.98 -23.55
C SER A 262 21.59 -8.23 -22.94
N LYS A 263 21.12 -9.48 -22.90
CA LYS A 263 19.84 -9.85 -22.24
C LYS A 263 19.85 -9.62 -20.72
N LYS A 264 20.95 -9.90 -20.00
CA LYS A 264 21.10 -9.55 -18.56
C LYS A 264 21.09 -8.04 -18.35
N ALA A 265 21.82 -7.30 -19.18
CA ALA A 265 21.89 -5.85 -19.11
C ALA A 265 20.51 -5.23 -19.42
N GLY A 266 19.78 -5.74 -20.42
CA GLY A 266 18.42 -5.32 -20.75
C GLY A 266 17.44 -5.51 -19.59
N ALA A 267 17.47 -6.66 -18.92
CA ALA A 267 16.65 -6.90 -17.72
C ALA A 267 17.01 -5.96 -16.55
N THR A 268 18.28 -5.56 -16.43
CA THR A 268 18.74 -4.53 -15.49
C THR A 268 18.16 -3.16 -15.83
N LEU A 269 18.14 -2.81 -17.13
CA LEU A 269 17.62 -1.54 -17.65
C LEU A 269 16.09 -1.43 -17.51
N THR A 270 15.36 -2.55 -17.60
CA THR A 270 13.94 -2.59 -17.21
C THR A 270 13.72 -2.22 -15.75
N ILE A 271 14.64 -2.62 -14.84
CA ILE A 271 14.58 -2.21 -13.43
C ILE A 271 14.87 -0.70 -13.32
N TRP A 272 15.95 -0.18 -13.92
CA TRP A 272 16.27 1.26 -13.89
C TRP A 272 15.11 2.17 -14.29
N ASN A 273 14.35 1.80 -15.34
CA ASN A 273 13.15 2.51 -15.78
C ASN A 273 12.04 2.61 -14.70
N GLU A 274 12.03 1.74 -13.70
CA GLU A 274 11.08 1.77 -12.57
C GLU A 274 11.62 2.52 -11.33
N LEU A 275 12.92 2.84 -11.27
CA LEU A 275 13.54 3.50 -10.11
C LEU A 275 13.66 5.03 -10.23
N ASN A 276 13.46 5.56 -11.45
CA ASN A 276 13.98 6.85 -11.90
C ASN A 276 13.42 8.11 -11.18
N GLU A 277 12.39 7.94 -10.36
CA GLU A 277 11.70 9.01 -9.62
C GLU A 277 12.02 8.99 -8.10
N CYS A 278 12.90 8.09 -7.62
CA CYS A 278 13.29 8.09 -6.21
C CYS A 278 14.56 8.93 -6.01
N PRO A 279 14.55 10.00 -5.18
CA PRO A 279 15.71 10.88 -5.00
C PRO A 279 16.90 10.23 -4.29
N TYR A 280 16.71 9.03 -3.73
CA TYR A 280 17.74 8.21 -3.05
C TYR A 280 18.32 7.11 -3.95
N ILE A 281 17.96 7.09 -5.24
CA ILE A 281 18.52 6.25 -6.29
C ILE A 281 19.19 7.18 -7.31
N ILE A 282 20.29 6.77 -7.94
CA ILE A 282 20.93 7.58 -8.98
C ILE A 282 20.02 7.63 -10.22
N LYS A 283 19.82 8.81 -10.80
CA LYS A 283 18.92 8.96 -11.96
C LYS A 283 19.50 8.29 -13.21
N PHE A 284 18.62 7.68 -14.01
CA PHE A 284 18.96 7.06 -15.31
C PHE A 284 18.23 7.81 -16.44
N PHE A 285 18.99 8.44 -17.33
CA PHE A 285 18.42 9.23 -18.43
C PHE A 285 18.16 8.40 -19.68
N GLY A 286 18.97 7.37 -19.94
CA GLY A 286 18.88 6.55 -21.13
C GLY A 286 20.21 5.91 -21.51
N ILE A 287 20.30 5.47 -22.76
CA ILE A 287 21.49 4.82 -23.35
C ILE A 287 21.91 5.61 -24.58
N SER A 288 23.21 5.73 -24.78
CA SER A 288 23.80 6.34 -25.96
C SER A 288 24.91 5.47 -26.54
N ASN A 289 25.33 5.75 -27.76
CA ASN A 289 26.57 5.28 -28.32
C ASN A 289 27.53 6.48 -28.36
N LEU A 290 28.81 6.29 -27.99
CA LEU A 290 29.82 7.35 -28.02
C LEU A 290 31.09 6.77 -28.65
N ASP A 291 31.62 7.43 -29.69
CA ASP A 291 32.75 6.93 -30.50
C ASP A 291 34.04 6.61 -29.71
N ILE A 292 34.14 7.14 -28.48
CA ILE A 292 35.24 6.87 -27.54
C ILE A 292 35.15 5.50 -26.85
N TYR A 293 34.04 4.77 -26.98
CA TYR A 293 33.83 3.43 -26.44
C TYR A 293 33.36 2.46 -27.52
N THR A 294 33.84 1.22 -27.46
CA THR A 294 33.37 0.12 -28.33
C THR A 294 32.03 -0.48 -27.89
N GLU A 295 31.60 -0.18 -26.67
CA GLU A 295 30.30 -0.55 -26.10
C GLU A 295 29.40 0.69 -26.00
N ASN A 296 28.08 0.49 -25.90
CA ASN A 296 27.15 1.58 -25.59
C ASN A 296 27.39 2.09 -24.15
N VAL A 297 26.90 3.30 -23.84
CA VAL A 297 26.96 3.88 -22.49
C VAL A 297 25.57 4.06 -21.89
N MET A 298 25.43 3.75 -20.60
CA MET A 298 24.33 4.26 -19.77
C MET A 298 24.62 5.73 -19.44
N VAL A 299 23.63 6.59 -19.62
CA VAL A 299 23.67 8.00 -19.22
C VAL A 299 22.98 8.12 -17.87
N LEU A 300 23.77 8.38 -16.84
CA LEU A 300 23.36 8.51 -15.44
C LEU A 300 23.51 9.95 -14.96
N GLU A 301 22.85 10.31 -13.87
CA GLU A 301 23.16 11.52 -13.10
C GLU A 301 24.62 11.51 -12.63
N TRP A 302 25.29 12.67 -12.72
CA TRP A 302 26.62 12.84 -12.18
C TRP A 302 26.59 12.85 -10.65
N ALA A 303 27.71 12.43 -10.04
CA ALA A 303 27.88 12.43 -8.60
C ALA A 303 29.22 13.11 -8.27
N GLU A 304 29.16 14.34 -7.81
CA GLU A 304 30.29 15.26 -7.64
C GLU A 304 31.40 14.64 -6.80
N PHE A 305 31.04 13.92 -5.74
CA PHE A 305 31.97 13.33 -4.77
C PHE A 305 32.33 11.87 -5.07
N GLY A 306 31.78 11.26 -6.13
CA GLY A 306 32.02 9.86 -6.50
C GLY A 306 31.23 8.87 -5.63
N ASP A 307 31.80 7.70 -5.37
CA ASP A 307 31.23 6.71 -4.45
C ASP A 307 31.63 6.98 -2.98
N LEU A 308 30.81 6.48 -2.06
CA LEU A 308 30.96 6.73 -0.62
C LEU A 308 32.19 6.06 -0.02
N LYS A 309 32.71 4.98 -0.63
CA LYS A 309 33.96 4.32 -0.20
C LYS A 309 35.16 5.20 -0.53
N SER A 310 35.32 5.59 -1.80
CA SER A 310 36.34 6.56 -2.22
C SER A 310 36.25 7.87 -1.43
N LEU A 311 35.05 8.29 -1.04
CA LEU A 311 34.83 9.48 -0.22
C LEU A 311 35.28 9.31 1.24
N TYR A 312 35.00 8.19 1.92
CA TYR A 312 35.48 7.97 3.30
C TYR A 312 36.98 7.65 3.36
N GLU A 313 37.54 7.05 2.31
CA GLU A 313 38.99 6.78 2.20
C GLU A 313 39.79 8.08 1.97
N SER A 314 39.21 9.06 1.26
CA SER A 314 39.87 10.35 0.94
C SER A 314 39.55 11.50 1.91
N LYS A 315 38.45 11.44 2.68
CA LYS A 315 38.03 12.52 3.59
C LYS A 315 37.47 11.99 4.91
N ASN A 316 37.89 12.60 6.02
CA ASN A 316 37.32 12.29 7.34
C ASN A 316 35.88 12.86 7.47
N LEU A 317 34.88 11.98 7.34
CA LEU A 317 33.47 12.34 7.41
C LEU A 317 33.01 12.51 8.87
N ASN A 318 32.45 13.67 9.21
CA ASN A 318 31.89 13.90 10.55
C ASN A 318 30.60 13.09 10.80
N TRP A 319 30.25 12.86 12.07
CA TRP A 319 29.13 11.98 12.43
C TRP A 319 27.74 12.51 12.05
N LYS A 320 27.52 13.84 11.95
CA LYS A 320 26.28 14.42 11.37
C LYS A 320 26.14 13.96 9.92
N LEU A 321 27.22 14.06 9.15
CA LEU A 321 27.25 13.67 7.75
C LEU A 321 27.01 12.17 7.59
N LYS A 322 27.70 11.32 8.37
CA LYS A 322 27.48 9.87 8.40
C LYS A 322 26.02 9.50 8.73
N LEU A 323 25.40 10.18 9.70
CA LEU A 323 23.98 9.97 10.05
C LEU A 323 23.03 10.40 8.91
N SER A 324 23.30 11.51 8.23
CA SER A 324 22.49 11.94 7.07
C SER A 324 22.63 10.96 5.89
N MET A 325 23.85 10.52 5.61
CA MET A 325 24.14 9.51 4.58
C MET A 325 23.41 8.20 4.88
N ALA A 326 23.53 7.68 6.12
CA ALA A 326 22.82 6.47 6.56
C ALA A 326 21.30 6.58 6.41
N ARG A 327 20.70 7.75 6.71
CA ARG A 327 19.26 8.01 6.49
C ARG A 327 18.88 7.94 5.02
N ASP A 328 19.61 8.64 4.15
CA ASP A 328 19.29 8.71 2.72
C ASP A 328 19.49 7.35 2.02
N ILE A 329 20.55 6.61 2.34
CA ILE A 329 20.76 5.21 1.92
C ILE A 329 19.61 4.31 2.37
N PHE A 330 19.23 4.40 3.65
CA PHE A 330 18.17 3.57 4.21
C PHE A 330 16.80 3.86 3.58
N ARG A 331 16.52 5.11 3.22
CA ARG A 331 15.29 5.50 2.47
C ARG A 331 15.27 4.91 1.07
N GLY A 332 16.41 4.85 0.37
CA GLY A 332 16.55 4.09 -0.88
C GLY A 332 16.21 2.60 -0.70
N LEU A 333 16.71 1.95 0.35
CA LEU A 333 16.38 0.54 0.65
C LEU A 333 14.90 0.34 1.06
N CYS A 334 14.27 1.34 1.69
CA CYS A 334 12.82 1.32 1.96
C CYS A 334 12.02 1.33 0.66
N PHE A 335 12.41 2.18 -0.29
CA PHE A 335 11.78 2.30 -1.61
C PHE A 335 11.89 0.99 -2.41
N LEU A 336 13.08 0.42 -2.52
CA LEU A 336 13.31 -0.85 -3.25
C LEU A 336 12.45 -1.99 -2.71
N ASN A 337 12.38 -2.17 -1.38
CA ASN A 337 11.53 -3.15 -0.73
C ASN A 337 10.03 -2.93 -1.01
N TYR A 338 9.57 -1.68 -1.01
CA TYR A 338 8.18 -1.32 -1.31
C TYR A 338 7.79 -1.72 -2.74
N ILE A 339 8.63 -1.41 -3.74
CA ILE A 339 8.41 -1.81 -5.14
C ILE A 339 8.75 -3.28 -5.44
N ARG A 340 9.12 -4.06 -4.42
CA ARG A 340 9.51 -5.48 -4.50
C ARG A 340 10.75 -5.73 -5.38
N VAL A 341 11.72 -4.82 -5.38
CA VAL A 341 13.06 -5.00 -5.94
C VAL A 341 14.04 -5.26 -4.78
N LEU A 342 14.95 -6.23 -4.97
CA LEU A 342 16.10 -6.47 -4.10
C LEU A 342 17.37 -6.05 -4.85
N HIS A 343 18.26 -5.33 -4.18
CA HIS A 343 19.50 -4.77 -4.73
C HIS A 343 20.56 -5.84 -5.01
N HIS A 344 20.64 -6.84 -4.12
CA HIS A 344 21.67 -7.89 -4.03
C HIS A 344 23.07 -7.44 -3.56
N ASP A 345 23.56 -6.25 -3.91
CA ASP A 345 24.92 -5.79 -3.53
C ASP A 345 24.91 -4.44 -2.76
N VAL A 346 24.69 -4.45 -1.44
CA VAL A 346 24.53 -3.24 -0.61
C VAL A 346 25.80 -2.97 0.21
N ARG A 347 26.62 -2.01 -0.24
CA ARG A 347 27.90 -1.58 0.37
C ARG A 347 28.26 -0.16 -0.08
N CYS A 348 29.19 0.53 0.60
CA CYS A 348 29.46 1.95 0.32
C CYS A 348 29.97 2.22 -1.11
N GLU A 349 30.66 1.26 -1.73
CA GLU A 349 31.11 1.32 -3.13
C GLU A 349 29.95 1.46 -4.16
N ASN A 350 28.74 1.03 -3.77
CA ASN A 350 27.52 1.16 -4.59
C ASN A 350 26.61 2.33 -4.14
N ILE A 351 27.12 3.25 -3.32
CA ILE A 351 26.43 4.48 -2.92
C ILE A 351 27.18 5.65 -3.54
N LEU A 352 26.57 6.33 -4.50
CA LEU A 352 27.08 7.58 -5.04
C LEU A 352 26.72 8.75 -4.12
N VAL A 353 27.56 9.79 -4.11
CA VAL A 353 27.37 10.99 -3.30
C VAL A 353 27.37 12.22 -4.22
N ALA A 354 26.17 12.79 -4.39
CA ALA A 354 25.90 13.95 -5.21
C ALA A 354 25.95 15.27 -4.39
N GLU A 355 25.65 16.39 -5.03
CA GLU A 355 25.62 17.74 -4.45
C GLU A 355 24.81 17.79 -3.14
N GLY A 356 25.24 18.66 -2.21
CA GLY A 356 24.70 18.68 -0.84
C GLY A 356 24.99 17.41 -0.04
N PHE A 357 25.93 16.57 -0.49
CA PHE A 357 26.26 15.25 0.03
C PHE A 357 25.07 14.26 0.06
N LYS A 358 24.21 14.30 -0.96
CA LYS A 358 23.07 13.39 -1.07
C LYS A 358 23.51 11.99 -1.53
N CYS A 359 23.24 10.99 -0.70
CA CYS A 359 23.52 9.60 -1.04
C CYS A 359 22.46 9.00 -1.96
N LYS A 360 22.93 8.31 -3.01
CA LYS A 360 22.12 7.69 -4.06
C LYS A 360 22.60 6.28 -4.35
N ILE A 361 21.72 5.29 -4.25
CA ILE A 361 22.05 3.88 -4.54
C ILE A 361 22.28 3.71 -6.06
N THR A 362 23.31 2.96 -6.44
CA THR A 362 23.67 2.61 -7.82
C THR A 362 24.03 1.13 -7.96
N ASN A 363 24.35 0.69 -9.18
CA ASN A 363 24.82 -0.67 -9.52
C ASN A 363 23.76 -1.77 -9.37
N PHE A 364 22.60 -1.58 -9.99
CA PHE A 364 21.49 -2.56 -10.01
C PHE A 364 21.77 -3.84 -10.85
N THR A 365 23.01 -4.11 -11.24
CA THR A 365 23.42 -5.20 -12.17
C THR A 365 23.09 -6.60 -11.67
N LEU A 366 22.98 -6.78 -10.36
CA LEU A 366 22.59 -8.04 -9.70
C LEU A 366 21.14 -8.01 -9.19
N SER A 367 20.45 -6.87 -9.31
CA SER A 367 19.15 -6.63 -8.71
C SER A 367 18.01 -7.39 -9.41
N ARG A 368 17.01 -7.82 -8.64
CA ARG A 368 15.91 -8.68 -9.12
C ARG A 368 14.63 -8.36 -8.37
N LYS A 369 13.47 -8.52 -9.01
CA LYS A 369 12.19 -8.46 -8.29
C LYS A 369 12.01 -9.72 -7.43
N THR A 370 11.41 -9.59 -6.24
CA THR A 370 11.28 -10.67 -5.23
C THR A 370 10.60 -11.95 -5.75
N LYS A 371 9.86 -11.88 -6.86
CA LYS A 371 9.19 -13.02 -7.51
C LYS A 371 10.10 -13.92 -8.36
N TYR A 372 11.34 -13.52 -8.62
CA TYR A 372 12.27 -14.26 -9.46
C TYR A 372 13.22 -15.15 -8.66
N VAL A 373 13.64 -16.27 -9.26
CA VAL A 373 14.51 -17.26 -8.61
C VAL A 373 15.90 -16.67 -8.34
N THR A 374 16.45 -16.98 -7.16
CA THR A 374 17.81 -16.60 -6.76
C THR A 374 18.85 -17.45 -7.48
N THR A 375 19.85 -16.80 -8.11
CA THR A 375 20.99 -17.48 -8.73
C THR A 375 22.01 -17.98 -7.70
N LYS A 376 22.85 -18.95 -8.06
CA LYS A 376 24.07 -19.24 -7.28
C LYS A 376 24.97 -17.99 -7.23
N VAL A 377 25.79 -17.90 -6.18
CA VAL A 377 26.99 -17.06 -6.18
C VAL A 377 27.97 -17.67 -7.18
N HIS A 378 28.63 -16.86 -8.01
CA HIS A 378 29.66 -17.35 -8.93
C HIS A 378 31.02 -17.38 -8.22
N ASP A 379 31.91 -18.27 -8.64
CA ASP A 379 33.29 -18.33 -8.13
C ASP A 379 34.19 -17.42 -8.99
N ASP A 380 33.92 -16.12 -8.89
CA ASP A 380 34.66 -15.05 -9.55
C ASP A 380 35.05 -13.97 -8.54
N GLU A 381 36.08 -13.17 -8.85
CA GLU A 381 36.65 -12.23 -7.88
C GLU A 381 35.69 -11.09 -7.50
N SER A 382 34.79 -10.67 -8.40
CA SER A 382 33.76 -9.68 -8.05
C SER A 382 32.70 -10.27 -7.11
N SER A 383 32.35 -11.54 -7.29
CA SER A 383 31.51 -12.30 -6.37
C SER A 383 32.16 -12.51 -5.00
N LYS A 384 33.48 -12.68 -4.95
CA LYS A 384 34.24 -12.83 -3.68
C LYS A 384 34.29 -11.54 -2.88
N GLN A 385 34.58 -10.40 -3.51
CA GLN A 385 34.61 -9.10 -2.82
C GLN A 385 33.30 -8.81 -2.07
N MET A 386 32.13 -9.11 -2.66
CA MET A 386 30.83 -8.91 -2.02
C MET A 386 30.63 -9.72 -0.73
N MET A 387 31.34 -10.84 -0.53
CA MET A 387 31.13 -11.74 0.62
C MET A 387 31.28 -11.05 1.97
N ARG A 388 32.11 -10.01 2.04
CA ARG A 388 32.35 -9.16 3.22
C ARG A 388 31.08 -8.48 3.76
N TRP A 389 30.05 -8.30 2.91
CA TRP A 389 28.74 -7.74 3.27
C TRP A 389 27.59 -8.78 3.22
N MET A 390 27.87 -10.06 2.97
CA MET A 390 26.84 -11.08 2.73
C MET A 390 26.34 -11.80 3.99
N ALA A 391 25.04 -12.06 4.04
CA ALA A 391 24.38 -12.74 5.16
C ALA A 391 24.81 -14.23 5.29
N PRO A 392 24.84 -14.80 6.52
CA PRO A 392 25.29 -16.18 6.76
C PRO A 392 24.58 -17.25 5.92
N GLU A 393 23.27 -17.13 5.68
CA GLU A 393 22.53 -18.06 4.81
C GLU A 393 23.04 -18.10 3.35
N LYS A 394 23.75 -17.04 2.93
CA LYS A 394 24.36 -16.92 1.60
C LYS A 394 25.78 -17.44 1.56
N LEU A 395 26.60 -17.13 2.56
CA LEU A 395 27.93 -17.73 2.73
C LEU A 395 27.84 -19.26 2.87
N LYS A 396 26.86 -19.75 3.65
CA LYS A 396 26.49 -21.17 3.77
C LYS A 396 26.06 -21.82 2.44
N SER A 397 25.47 -21.04 1.52
CA SER A 397 25.12 -21.50 0.18
C SER A 397 26.34 -21.56 -0.75
N TYR A 398 27.34 -20.71 -0.55
CA TYR A 398 28.62 -20.74 -1.27
C TYR A 398 29.50 -21.92 -0.83
N GLN A 399 29.65 -22.18 0.48
CA GLN A 399 30.35 -23.38 1.01
C GLN A 399 29.82 -24.70 0.45
N LYS A 400 28.55 -24.73 0.01
CA LYS A 400 27.87 -25.92 -0.54
C LYS A 400 27.75 -25.91 -2.06
N SER A 401 28.45 -25.01 -2.75
CA SER A 401 28.41 -24.83 -4.21
C SER A 401 28.62 -26.13 -5.00
N ASN A 402 29.50 -27.00 -4.49
CA ASN A 402 29.90 -28.31 -5.03
C ASN A 402 28.92 -29.47 -4.72
N GLN A 403 27.77 -29.21 -4.10
CA GLN A 403 26.74 -30.21 -3.84
C GLN A 403 25.40 -29.79 -4.47
N ASN A 404 24.55 -30.77 -4.82
CA ASN A 404 23.18 -30.54 -5.29
C ASN A 404 22.24 -30.15 -4.13
N THR A 405 22.59 -29.08 -3.42
CA THR A 405 21.84 -28.55 -2.28
C THR A 405 20.93 -27.40 -2.68
N LYS A 406 19.79 -27.29 -2.00
CA LYS A 406 18.81 -26.22 -2.17
C LYS A 406 19.44 -24.85 -1.94
N ILE A 407 19.34 -23.95 -2.93
CA ILE A 407 19.77 -22.55 -2.82
C ILE A 407 18.82 -21.83 -1.87
N GLU A 408 19.33 -21.22 -0.80
CA GLU A 408 18.52 -20.37 0.07
C GLU A 408 18.11 -19.09 -0.68
N PRO A 409 16.84 -18.64 -0.61
CA PRO A 409 16.36 -17.47 -1.36
C PRO A 409 17.03 -16.19 -0.88
N TYR A 410 17.26 -15.22 -1.77
CA TYR A 410 17.67 -13.87 -1.37
C TYR A 410 16.42 -13.09 -0.96
N THR A 411 16.50 -12.34 0.13
CA THR A 411 15.35 -11.69 0.77
C THR A 411 15.76 -10.33 1.33
N TYR A 412 14.78 -9.50 1.68
CA TYR A 412 15.04 -8.23 2.37
C TYR A 412 15.82 -8.41 3.69
N ALA A 413 15.72 -9.56 4.36
CA ALA A 413 16.54 -9.86 5.54
C ALA A 413 18.03 -10.04 5.21
N CYS A 414 18.38 -10.42 3.97
CA CYS A 414 19.75 -10.40 3.49
C CYS A 414 20.23 -8.95 3.29
N GLU A 415 19.39 -8.08 2.73
CA GLU A 415 19.71 -6.65 2.54
C GLU A 415 19.87 -5.90 3.86
N MET A 416 19.07 -6.24 4.87
CA MET A 416 19.25 -5.69 6.22
C MET A 416 20.59 -6.10 6.84
N PHE A 417 21.06 -7.34 6.61
CA PHE A 417 22.41 -7.73 7.02
C PHE A 417 23.48 -6.89 6.32
N SER A 418 23.38 -6.75 4.99
CA SER A 418 24.32 -5.95 4.19
C SER A 418 24.29 -4.47 4.56
N PHE A 419 23.11 -3.90 4.87
CA PHE A 419 22.98 -2.55 5.41
C PHE A 419 23.64 -2.39 6.80
N GLY A 420 23.59 -3.42 7.65
CA GLY A 420 24.34 -3.44 8.91
C GLY A 420 25.86 -3.40 8.67
N MET A 421 26.35 -4.19 7.72
CA MET A 421 27.78 -4.19 7.32
C MET A 421 28.19 -2.86 6.66
N LEU A 422 27.31 -2.23 5.87
CA LEU A 422 27.51 -0.89 5.28
C LEU A 422 27.54 0.19 6.37
N LEU A 423 26.62 0.16 7.34
CA LEU A 423 26.60 1.13 8.43
C LEU A 423 27.83 0.99 9.33
N TRP A 424 28.34 -0.22 9.50
CA TRP A 424 29.63 -0.49 10.12
C TRP A 424 30.80 0.07 9.28
N GLU A 425 30.83 -0.22 7.97
CA GLU A 425 31.88 0.26 7.04
C GLU A 425 31.98 1.80 7.07
N LEU A 426 30.83 2.49 6.99
CA LEU A 426 30.71 3.94 7.12
C LEU A 426 31.06 4.45 8.53
N SER A 427 30.86 3.65 9.57
CA SER A 427 31.24 4.03 10.94
C SER A 427 32.76 4.06 11.12
N PHE A 428 33.46 3.04 10.61
CA PHE A 428 34.89 2.83 10.84
C PHE A 428 35.79 3.28 9.68
N ASN A 429 35.23 3.82 8.59
CA ASN A 429 35.94 4.23 7.37
C ASN A 429 36.85 3.12 6.81
N ARG A 430 36.42 1.85 6.91
CA ARG A 430 37.23 0.69 6.49
C ARG A 430 36.36 -0.42 5.92
N VAL A 431 36.89 -1.11 4.91
CA VAL A 431 36.29 -2.32 4.33
C VAL A 431 36.16 -3.42 5.40
N PRO A 432 35.03 -4.14 5.51
CA PRO A 432 34.86 -5.20 6.50
C PRO A 432 35.82 -6.38 6.32
N TYR A 433 36.33 -6.87 7.45
CA TYR A 433 37.26 -7.99 7.58
C TYR A 433 38.53 -7.83 6.72
N LYS A 434 38.99 -6.60 6.48
CA LYS A 434 40.02 -6.25 5.48
C LYS A 434 41.25 -7.16 5.52
N ASP A 435 41.68 -7.54 6.72
CA ASP A 435 42.90 -8.30 6.99
C ASP A 435 42.65 -9.82 7.15
N MET A 436 41.52 -10.32 6.62
CA MET A 436 41.14 -11.74 6.57
C MET A 436 40.89 -12.21 5.13
N GLU A 437 41.22 -13.46 4.86
CA GLU A 437 40.94 -14.16 3.61
C GLU A 437 39.47 -14.62 3.50
N TYR A 438 38.99 -14.84 2.28
CA TYR A 438 37.56 -15.09 2.03
C TYR A 438 36.99 -16.31 2.78
N ASP A 439 37.74 -17.42 2.86
CA ASP A 439 37.31 -18.60 3.61
C ASP A 439 37.36 -18.38 5.13
N GLU A 440 38.32 -17.60 5.64
CA GLU A 440 38.38 -17.20 7.06
C GLU A 440 37.17 -16.34 7.44
N ILE A 441 36.77 -15.40 6.57
CA ILE A 441 35.57 -14.57 6.74
C ILE A 441 34.32 -15.46 6.81
N ILE A 442 34.23 -16.45 5.93
CA ILE A 442 33.13 -17.41 5.92
C ILE A 442 33.09 -18.17 7.25
N GLU A 443 34.20 -18.76 7.70
CA GLU A 443 34.24 -19.48 9.00
C GLU A 443 33.95 -18.57 10.20
N HIS A 444 34.50 -17.35 10.21
CA HIS A 444 34.27 -16.34 11.24
C HIS A 444 32.79 -15.99 11.35
N VAL A 445 32.16 -15.58 10.24
CA VAL A 445 30.74 -15.18 10.19
C VAL A 445 29.82 -16.37 10.48
N MET A 446 30.16 -17.58 10.01
CA MET A 446 29.42 -18.81 10.26
C MET A 446 29.53 -19.29 11.72
N SER A 447 30.67 -19.08 12.38
CA SER A 447 30.84 -19.31 13.83
C SER A 447 30.08 -18.32 14.72
N GLY A 448 29.41 -17.33 14.11
CA GLY A 448 28.62 -16.30 14.80
C GLY A 448 29.40 -15.05 15.19
N LYS A 449 30.73 -15.02 14.99
CA LYS A 449 31.58 -13.86 15.23
C LYS A 449 31.30 -12.75 14.21
N ARG A 450 31.65 -11.51 14.56
CA ARG A 450 31.47 -10.29 13.77
C ARG A 450 32.69 -9.38 13.93
N GLU A 451 32.72 -8.29 13.18
CA GLU A 451 33.60 -7.15 13.44
C GLU A 451 33.35 -6.54 14.83
N THR A 452 34.32 -5.78 15.35
CA THR A 452 34.19 -5.07 16.63
C THR A 452 33.47 -3.73 16.48
N LEU A 453 33.04 -3.13 17.59
CA LEU A 453 32.27 -1.88 17.63
C LEU A 453 32.99 -0.81 18.45
N ASP A 454 34.28 -0.64 18.21
CA ASP A 454 35.20 0.19 19.00
C ASP A 454 35.11 1.67 18.57
N PHE A 455 33.93 2.28 18.70
CA PHE A 455 33.64 3.64 18.20
C PHE A 455 34.58 4.71 18.78
N VAL A 456 35.32 5.40 17.91
CA VAL A 456 36.22 6.50 18.28
C VAL A 456 35.61 7.86 17.88
N ASN A 457 35.74 8.86 18.77
CA ASN A 457 35.33 10.25 18.54
C ASN A 457 33.88 10.43 18.03
N CYS A 458 32.94 9.63 18.55
CA CYS A 458 31.53 9.60 18.13
C CYS A 458 30.60 10.13 19.23
N PRO A 459 29.56 10.94 18.92
CA PRO A 459 28.54 11.34 19.87
C PRO A 459 27.78 10.13 20.43
N ARG A 460 27.52 10.11 21.73
CA ARG A 460 26.99 8.92 22.44
C ARG A 460 25.68 8.40 21.84
N ASP A 461 24.70 9.26 21.58
CA ASP A 461 23.44 8.90 20.91
C ASP A 461 23.69 8.10 19.63
N ILE A 462 24.65 8.57 18.81
CA ILE A 462 24.99 7.95 17.51
C ILE A 462 25.70 6.61 17.73
N ILE A 463 26.58 6.48 18.74
CA ILE A 463 27.15 5.19 19.15
C ILE A 463 26.04 4.21 19.50
N ASP A 464 25.14 4.59 20.41
CA ASP A 464 24.10 3.71 20.96
C ASP A 464 23.11 3.29 19.87
N GLY A 465 22.67 4.22 19.02
CA GLY A 465 21.72 3.96 17.94
C GLY A 465 22.33 3.22 16.73
N PHE A 466 23.57 3.52 16.32
CA PHE A 466 24.24 2.73 15.29
C PHE A 466 24.59 1.33 15.80
N THR A 467 24.99 1.20 17.08
CA THR A 467 25.19 -0.10 17.74
C THR A 467 23.89 -0.91 17.73
N GLU A 468 22.74 -0.34 18.08
CA GLU A 468 21.46 -1.05 18.00
C GLU A 468 21.14 -1.50 16.55
N ILE A 469 21.31 -0.61 15.56
CA ILE A 469 21.03 -0.96 14.16
C ILE A 469 21.96 -2.07 13.67
N ILE A 470 23.28 -1.95 13.86
CA ILE A 470 24.27 -2.93 13.40
C ILE A 470 24.06 -4.28 14.11
N THR A 471 23.89 -4.28 15.44
CA THR A 471 23.76 -5.52 16.23
C THR A 471 22.46 -6.28 15.95
N LEU A 472 21.35 -5.59 15.64
CA LEU A 472 20.13 -6.21 15.13
C LEU A 472 20.30 -6.66 13.66
N ALA A 473 20.90 -5.82 12.81
CA ALA A 473 21.05 -6.09 11.38
C ALA A 473 21.88 -7.34 11.09
N TRP A 474 23.02 -7.53 11.76
CA TRP A 474 23.92 -8.64 11.49
C TRP A 474 23.58 -9.95 12.24
N GLN A 475 22.39 -10.07 12.82
CA GLN A 475 21.92 -11.28 13.51
C GLN A 475 22.04 -12.51 12.60
N HIS A 476 22.53 -13.63 13.15
CA HIS A 476 22.80 -14.83 12.37
C HIS A 476 21.50 -15.39 11.75
N GLU A 477 20.43 -15.51 12.55
CA GLU A 477 19.11 -15.89 12.05
C GLU A 477 18.42 -14.72 11.33
N ASN A 478 18.00 -14.95 10.08
CA ASN A 478 17.31 -13.94 9.28
C ASN A 478 16.01 -13.39 9.90
N ARG A 479 15.30 -14.18 10.72
CA ARG A 479 14.07 -13.75 11.43
C ARG A 479 14.32 -12.82 12.62
N LYS A 480 15.56 -12.71 13.11
CA LYS A 480 15.95 -11.84 14.24
C LYS A 480 16.43 -10.45 13.79
N ARG A 481 16.56 -10.23 12.47
CA ARG A 481 16.96 -8.95 11.87
C ARG A 481 15.80 -7.94 11.92
N PRO A 482 16.08 -6.63 12.02
CA PRO A 482 15.06 -5.63 12.37
C PRO A 482 14.10 -5.38 11.21
N SER A 483 12.86 -4.99 11.53
CA SER A 483 11.94 -4.48 10.51
C SER A 483 12.36 -3.09 10.05
N THR A 484 11.98 -2.74 8.81
CA THR A 484 12.20 -1.39 8.23
C THR A 484 11.71 -0.27 9.15
N GLN A 485 10.61 -0.52 9.88
CA GLN A 485 10.00 0.43 10.82
C GLN A 485 10.88 0.68 12.05
N LYS A 486 11.57 -0.35 12.58
CA LYS A 486 12.47 -0.20 13.74
C LYS A 486 13.71 0.60 13.37
N VAL A 487 14.37 0.28 12.25
CA VAL A 487 15.55 1.03 11.78
C VAL A 487 15.19 2.48 11.44
N SER A 488 14.06 2.72 10.76
CA SER A 488 13.60 4.10 10.48
C SER A 488 13.38 4.90 11.77
N LYS A 489 12.72 4.31 12.78
CA LYS A 489 12.51 4.98 14.08
C LYS A 489 13.81 5.36 14.78
N ILE A 490 14.81 4.49 14.77
CA ILE A 490 16.13 4.78 15.37
C ILE A 490 16.78 5.95 14.61
N LEU A 491 16.93 5.84 13.29
CA LEU A 491 17.61 6.86 12.47
C LEU A 491 16.94 8.25 12.54
N GLU A 492 15.61 8.32 12.65
CA GLU A 492 14.91 9.59 12.85
C GLU A 492 15.00 10.11 14.28
N SER A 493 15.01 9.25 15.30
CA SER A 493 15.23 9.67 16.69
C SER A 493 16.61 10.27 16.89
N LEU A 494 17.65 9.65 16.30
CA LEU A 494 19.01 10.19 16.28
C LEU A 494 19.08 11.56 15.61
N TYR A 495 18.41 11.71 14.46
CA TYR A 495 18.45 12.96 13.71
C TYR A 495 17.69 14.09 14.45
N LYS A 496 16.54 13.79 15.06
CA LYS A 496 15.80 14.76 15.88
C LYS A 496 16.54 15.15 17.17
N SER A 497 17.18 14.21 17.86
CA SER A 497 18.09 14.55 18.98
C SER A 497 19.18 15.50 18.51
N TYR A 498 19.79 15.20 17.37
CA TYR A 498 20.86 16.01 16.79
C TYR A 498 20.38 17.42 16.35
N GLU A 499 19.21 17.56 15.74
CA GLU A 499 18.63 18.86 15.37
C GLU A 499 18.23 19.70 16.58
N ASN A 500 17.59 19.10 17.59
CA ASN A 500 17.20 19.79 18.82
C ASN A 500 18.42 20.30 19.59
N ASN A 501 19.50 19.51 19.66
CA ASN A 501 20.77 19.95 20.26
C ASN A 501 21.46 21.10 19.48
N LEU A 502 21.07 21.33 18.22
CA LEU A 502 21.50 22.49 17.43
C LEU A 502 20.61 23.72 17.66
N LEU A 503 19.33 23.54 17.95
CA LEU A 503 18.41 24.62 18.33
C LEU A 503 18.68 25.10 19.77
N ASN A 504 18.92 24.19 20.71
CA ASN A 504 19.26 24.50 22.11
C ASN A 504 20.53 25.37 22.27
N LEU A 505 21.43 25.42 21.26
CA LEU A 505 22.59 26.32 21.24
C LEU A 505 22.24 27.77 20.82
N ASN A 506 21.02 28.01 20.35
CA ASN A 506 20.52 29.31 19.90
C ASN A 506 19.32 29.83 20.74
N GLU A 507 18.77 29.01 21.64
CA GLU A 507 17.50 29.27 22.33
C GLU A 507 17.64 29.64 23.84
N GLU A 508 18.82 30.09 24.29
CA GLU A 508 18.98 30.67 25.65
C GLU A 508 18.32 32.06 25.84
N THR A 509 17.55 32.56 24.85
CA THR A 509 16.88 33.87 24.93
C THR A 509 15.35 33.81 24.82
N ASN A 510 14.71 34.06 25.98
CA ASN A 510 13.32 34.47 26.23
C ASN A 510 12.23 33.39 26.42
N TYR A 511 11.28 33.76 27.30
CA TYR A 511 10.27 32.93 27.97
C TYR A 511 8.84 33.42 27.65
N GLU A 512 7.85 32.50 27.70
CA GLU A 512 6.44 32.73 28.09
C GLU A 512 5.53 33.64 27.19
N SER A 513 4.18 33.52 27.15
CA SER A 513 3.19 32.83 28.00
C SER A 513 1.81 32.52 27.33
N GLN A 514 1.14 31.47 27.85
CA GLN A 514 -0.32 31.25 28.12
C GLN A 514 -1.51 31.52 27.12
N LYS A 515 -2.17 30.42 26.73
CA LYS A 515 -3.62 30.03 26.88
C LYS A 515 -4.79 31.06 26.88
N CYS A 516 -5.90 30.73 26.17
CA CYS A 516 -7.18 30.25 26.77
C CYS A 516 -8.22 29.67 25.74
N SER A 517 -9.38 29.15 26.20
CA SER A 517 -10.34 28.31 25.40
C SER A 517 -11.85 28.48 25.74
N SER A 518 -12.79 28.22 24.80
CA SER A 518 -14.14 27.55 24.97
C SER A 518 -15.00 27.61 23.67
N THR A 519 -15.72 26.59 23.12
CA THR A 519 -16.84 25.65 23.48
C THR A 519 -18.26 26.22 23.21
N ILE A 520 -19.15 25.64 22.36
CA ILE A 520 -20.34 24.73 22.58
C ILE A 520 -21.12 24.63 21.21
N SER A 521 -21.49 23.51 20.54
CA SER A 521 -22.54 22.44 20.71
C SER A 521 -24.02 22.88 20.40
N THR A 522 -25.03 22.14 19.86
CA THR A 522 -25.25 20.71 19.43
C THR A 522 -26.59 20.48 18.63
N THR A 523 -26.83 19.27 18.03
CA THR A 523 -28.16 18.61 17.69
C THR A 523 -29.07 19.25 16.56
N THR A 524 -30.13 18.69 15.89
CA THR A 524 -30.91 17.39 15.68
C THR A 524 -31.96 17.63 14.51
N SER A 525 -32.85 16.78 13.92
CA SER A 525 -33.15 15.32 13.65
C SER A 525 -34.46 15.25 12.75
N ASN A 526 -35.21 14.19 12.33
CA ASN A 526 -35.29 12.71 12.46
C ASN A 526 -36.26 12.05 11.39
N ASN A 527 -36.70 10.77 11.58
CA ASN A 527 -37.94 10.08 11.06
C ASN A 527 -37.99 9.58 9.57
N THR A 528 -38.84 8.63 9.05
CA THR A 528 -39.72 7.49 9.54
C THR A 528 -40.22 6.57 8.37
N ILE A 529 -40.86 5.40 8.69
CA ILE A 529 -41.89 4.65 7.88
C ILE A 529 -41.39 3.60 6.82
N GLU A 530 -42.25 2.91 6.02
CA GLU A 530 -42.62 1.46 6.08
C GLU A 530 -42.59 0.79 4.64
N PHE A 531 -42.92 -0.49 4.30
CA PHE A 531 -43.61 -1.64 4.97
C PHE A 531 -42.99 -3.05 4.60
N VAL A 532 -43.77 -4.10 4.22
CA VAL A 532 -43.46 -5.56 4.37
C VAL A 532 -44.17 -6.50 3.35
N ASN A 533 -43.48 -7.50 2.74
CA ASN A 533 -43.62 -8.97 2.99
C ASN A 533 -42.73 -9.88 2.08
N GLU A 534 -42.69 -11.18 2.38
CA GLU A 534 -41.63 -12.18 2.09
C GLU A 534 -41.94 -13.19 0.96
N TYR A 535 -41.03 -13.32 -0.03
CA TYR A 535 -40.72 -14.57 -0.75
C TYR A 535 -39.37 -14.46 -1.49
N VAL A 536 -38.68 -15.58 -1.75
CA VAL A 536 -37.27 -15.58 -2.20
C VAL A 536 -37.10 -15.21 -3.68
N LEU A 537 -36.99 -13.91 -3.97
CA LEU A 537 -36.37 -13.39 -5.21
C LEU A 537 -35.84 -11.94 -5.08
N ASP A 538 -36.38 -11.12 -4.17
CA ASP A 538 -35.91 -9.76 -3.91
C ASP A 538 -34.56 -9.71 -3.15
N LEU A 539 -33.44 -9.83 -3.89
CA LEU A 539 -32.12 -9.56 -3.30
C LEU A 539 -31.91 -8.06 -3.13
N LEU A 540 -32.30 -7.53 -1.97
CA LEU A 540 -32.03 -6.15 -1.57
C LEU A 540 -30.52 -5.85 -1.65
N PRO A 541 -30.08 -4.75 -2.30
CA PRO A 541 -28.67 -4.36 -2.34
C PRO A 541 -28.08 -4.17 -0.94
N LEU A 542 -26.82 -4.57 -0.75
CA LEU A 542 -26.18 -4.56 0.58
C LEU A 542 -26.21 -3.17 1.24
N SER A 543 -25.98 -2.10 0.48
CA SER A 543 -26.06 -0.72 0.96
C SER A 543 -27.46 -0.34 1.44
N LYS A 544 -28.52 -0.78 0.75
CA LYS A 544 -29.91 -0.58 1.20
C LYS A 544 -30.20 -1.35 2.49
N GLY A 545 -29.63 -2.55 2.69
CA GLY A 545 -29.68 -3.25 3.98
C GLY A 545 -29.00 -2.47 5.12
N ILE A 546 -27.85 -1.85 4.86
CA ILE A 546 -27.10 -1.02 5.82
C ILE A 546 -27.83 0.30 6.12
N GLU A 547 -28.40 0.93 5.09
CA GLU A 547 -29.21 2.15 5.20
C GLU A 547 -30.48 1.88 6.02
N HIS A 548 -31.21 0.81 5.74
CA HIS A 548 -32.40 0.39 6.49
C HIS A 548 -32.06 0.11 7.96
N HIS A 549 -30.92 -0.55 8.23
CA HIS A 549 -30.42 -0.76 9.59
C HIS A 549 -30.15 0.57 10.32
N ASN A 550 -29.46 1.51 9.66
CA ASN A 550 -29.02 2.76 10.26
C ASN A 550 -30.14 3.81 10.43
N LEU A 551 -31.02 3.94 9.43
CA LEU A 551 -32.06 4.97 9.40
C LEU A 551 -33.37 4.51 10.03
N LYS A 552 -33.71 3.22 9.92
CA LYS A 552 -35.00 2.66 10.37
C LYS A 552 -34.84 1.68 11.53
N ALA A 553 -34.20 0.52 11.34
CA ALA A 553 -34.18 -0.56 12.33
C ALA A 553 -33.61 -0.13 13.70
N LYS A 554 -32.52 0.65 13.73
CA LYS A 554 -31.96 1.24 14.96
C LYS A 554 -32.93 2.17 15.71
N LYS A 555 -33.88 2.80 15.02
CA LYS A 555 -34.86 3.75 15.59
C LYS A 555 -36.16 3.08 15.99
N THR A 556 -36.73 2.25 15.10
CA THR A 556 -37.97 1.50 15.35
C THR A 556 -37.76 0.37 16.33
N LYS A 557 -36.57 -0.25 16.30
CA LYS A 557 -36.23 -1.52 16.98
C LYS A 557 -37.23 -2.63 16.68
N SER A 558 -37.90 -2.57 15.53
CA SER A 558 -38.89 -3.58 15.16
C SER A 558 -38.19 -4.85 14.69
N GLU A 559 -38.66 -6.01 15.16
CA GLU A 559 -38.23 -7.33 14.70
C GLU A 559 -38.34 -7.46 13.17
N GLN A 560 -39.38 -6.84 12.60
CA GLN A 560 -39.64 -6.80 11.17
C GLN A 560 -38.57 -6.02 10.37
N ASP A 561 -38.08 -4.89 10.89
CA ASP A 561 -36.98 -4.14 10.26
C ASP A 561 -35.66 -4.87 10.38
N TYR A 562 -35.45 -5.58 11.49
CA TYR A 562 -34.29 -6.45 11.63
C TYR A 562 -34.38 -7.66 10.68
N LYS A 563 -35.56 -8.25 10.44
CA LYS A 563 -35.75 -9.35 9.47
C LYS A 563 -35.35 -8.94 8.04
N ILE A 564 -35.79 -7.76 7.57
CA ILE A 564 -35.45 -7.22 6.23
C ILE A 564 -33.93 -7.05 6.07
N CYS A 565 -33.25 -6.47 7.06
CA CYS A 565 -31.79 -6.36 7.05
C CYS A 565 -31.10 -7.72 7.11
N TRP A 566 -31.62 -8.64 7.92
CA TRP A 566 -31.06 -9.99 8.10
C TRP A 566 -31.08 -10.79 6.80
N GLU A 567 -32.18 -10.78 6.05
CA GLU A 567 -32.29 -11.45 4.76
C GLU A 567 -31.27 -10.92 3.76
N CYS A 568 -31.14 -9.59 3.67
CA CYS A 568 -30.12 -8.92 2.86
C CYS A 568 -28.70 -9.35 3.24
N PHE A 569 -28.33 -9.25 4.53
CA PHE A 569 -26.98 -9.59 5.00
C PHE A 569 -26.67 -11.08 4.87
N ASN A 570 -27.64 -11.95 5.13
CA ASN A 570 -27.51 -13.39 4.96
C ASN A 570 -27.26 -13.75 3.48
N ALA A 571 -28.08 -13.24 2.57
CA ALA A 571 -27.95 -13.54 1.14
C ALA A 571 -26.62 -13.01 0.55
N HIS A 572 -26.22 -11.78 0.86
CA HIS A 572 -24.94 -11.23 0.41
C HIS A 572 -23.73 -11.95 1.05
N ALA A 573 -23.82 -12.38 2.31
CA ALA A 573 -22.77 -13.19 2.94
C ALA A 573 -22.64 -14.57 2.27
N ASN A 574 -23.75 -15.18 1.88
CA ASN A 574 -23.75 -16.46 1.15
C ASN A 574 -23.18 -16.33 -0.27
N LEU A 575 -23.21 -15.13 -0.86
CA LEU A 575 -22.50 -14.79 -2.11
C LEU A 575 -21.00 -14.48 -1.91
N GLY A 576 -20.49 -14.54 -0.67
CA GLY A 576 -19.07 -14.36 -0.33
C GLY A 576 -18.67 -12.95 0.10
N ASN A 577 -19.60 -11.99 0.13
CA ASN A 577 -19.32 -10.58 0.43
C ASN A 577 -18.85 -10.41 1.90
N LYS A 578 -17.64 -9.86 2.09
CA LYS A 578 -16.99 -9.73 3.40
C LYS A 578 -17.65 -8.70 4.32
N THR A 579 -18.16 -7.61 3.75
CA THR A 579 -18.93 -6.60 4.49
C THR A 579 -20.26 -7.18 4.95
N ALA A 580 -20.93 -7.96 4.11
CA ALA A 580 -22.14 -8.69 4.50
C ALA A 580 -21.87 -9.76 5.57
N MET A 581 -20.72 -10.46 5.52
CA MET A 581 -20.30 -11.38 6.59
C MET A 581 -20.14 -10.66 7.93
N TYR A 582 -19.54 -9.46 7.95
CA TYR A 582 -19.51 -8.63 9.16
C TYR A 582 -20.91 -8.27 9.66
N TRP A 583 -21.81 -7.78 8.80
CA TRP A 583 -23.17 -7.40 9.22
C TRP A 583 -24.01 -8.59 9.67
N LYS A 584 -23.89 -9.75 9.01
CA LYS A 584 -24.49 -11.02 9.46
C LYS A 584 -23.96 -11.42 10.84
N GLY A 585 -22.65 -11.34 11.04
CA GLY A 585 -22.01 -11.59 12.34
C GLY A 585 -22.52 -10.64 13.43
N LEU A 586 -22.69 -9.36 13.12
CA LEU A 586 -23.24 -8.37 14.06
C LEU A 586 -24.67 -8.70 14.46
N TYR A 587 -25.51 -9.16 13.54
CA TYR A 587 -26.90 -9.54 13.83
C TYR A 587 -26.95 -10.79 14.73
N LEU A 588 -26.13 -11.79 14.44
CA LEU A 588 -25.98 -12.99 15.26
C LEU A 588 -25.38 -12.74 16.65
N TRP A 589 -24.54 -11.71 16.78
CA TRP A 589 -23.92 -11.31 18.06
C TRP A 589 -24.85 -10.45 18.94
N LYS A 590 -25.81 -9.73 18.34
CA LYS A 590 -26.77 -8.87 19.08
C LYS A 590 -28.16 -9.50 19.22
N GLY A 591 -28.38 -10.72 18.69
CA GLY A 591 -29.65 -11.42 18.77
C GLY A 591 -30.82 -10.69 18.08
N PHE A 592 -30.55 -9.95 17.00
CA PHE A 592 -31.56 -9.09 16.36
C PHE A 592 -32.66 -9.87 15.60
N VAL A 593 -32.41 -11.14 15.24
CA VAL A 593 -33.37 -12.06 14.60
C VAL A 593 -33.13 -13.48 15.09
N GLU A 594 -31.89 -13.96 14.99
CA GLU A 594 -31.40 -15.18 15.65
C GLU A 594 -30.09 -14.86 16.38
N GLU A 595 -29.81 -15.54 17.49
CA GLU A 595 -28.58 -15.39 18.26
C GLU A 595 -27.66 -16.59 18.03
N ASN A 596 -26.44 -16.34 17.57
CA ASN A 596 -25.39 -17.35 17.45
C ASN A 596 -24.01 -16.69 17.58
N GLN A 597 -23.60 -16.45 18.81
CA GLN A 597 -22.33 -15.77 19.11
C GLN A 597 -21.10 -16.54 18.60
N ILE A 598 -21.20 -17.88 18.41
CA ILE A 598 -20.12 -18.71 17.86
C ILE A 598 -19.93 -18.45 16.36
N GLU A 599 -21.00 -18.53 15.56
CA GLU A 599 -20.95 -18.24 14.12
C GLU A 599 -20.64 -16.75 13.87
N ALA A 600 -21.15 -15.85 14.72
CA ALA A 600 -20.77 -14.44 14.70
C ALA A 600 -19.26 -14.24 14.85
N LYS A 601 -18.63 -14.87 15.85
CA LYS A 601 -17.17 -14.80 16.09
C LYS A 601 -16.38 -15.36 14.89
N ARG A 602 -16.89 -16.40 14.22
CA ARG A 602 -16.30 -16.95 12.98
C ARG A 602 -16.43 -15.97 11.80
N LEU A 603 -17.60 -15.36 11.60
CA LEU A 603 -17.85 -14.38 10.55
C LEU A 603 -17.02 -13.09 10.75
N PHE A 604 -16.94 -12.59 11.99
CA PHE A 604 -16.07 -11.48 12.34
C PHE A 604 -14.61 -11.80 12.02
N LYS A 605 -14.10 -13.00 12.35
CA LYS A 605 -12.74 -13.41 11.99
C LYS A 605 -12.48 -13.35 10.48
N ILE A 606 -13.40 -13.89 9.67
CA ILE A 606 -13.29 -13.90 8.20
C ILE A 606 -13.29 -12.46 7.63
N ALA A 607 -14.15 -11.58 8.15
CA ALA A 607 -14.20 -10.18 7.76
C ALA A 607 -12.97 -9.38 8.24
N ALA A 608 -12.47 -9.66 9.45
CA ALA A 608 -11.31 -9.01 10.05
C ALA A 608 -10.00 -9.36 9.33
N ASP A 609 -9.82 -10.64 8.98
CA ASP A 609 -8.72 -11.12 8.13
C ASP A 609 -8.79 -10.53 6.71
N SER A 610 -9.98 -10.15 6.25
CA SER A 610 -10.21 -9.46 4.96
C SER A 610 -9.96 -7.94 5.03
N GLY A 611 -9.54 -7.40 6.19
CA GLY A 611 -9.15 -5.99 6.34
C GLY A 611 -10.22 -5.05 6.92
N ILE A 612 -11.44 -5.52 7.20
CA ILE A 612 -12.55 -4.66 7.66
C ILE A 612 -12.33 -4.22 9.11
N ALA A 613 -12.22 -2.91 9.34
CA ALA A 613 -11.79 -2.35 10.62
C ALA A 613 -12.82 -2.57 11.76
N GLU A 614 -14.12 -2.52 11.44
CA GLU A 614 -15.22 -2.80 12.36
C GLU A 614 -15.22 -4.27 12.79
N ALA A 615 -14.95 -5.18 11.85
CA ALA A 615 -14.84 -6.61 12.14
C ALA A 615 -13.59 -6.93 12.98
N GLN A 616 -12.48 -6.22 12.77
CA GLN A 616 -11.28 -6.33 13.61
C GLN A 616 -11.55 -5.86 15.06
N LEU A 617 -12.37 -4.82 15.23
CA LEU A 617 -12.81 -4.35 16.55
C LEU A 617 -13.74 -5.35 17.25
N GLU A 618 -14.85 -5.75 16.62
CA GLU A 618 -15.81 -6.68 17.24
C GLU A 618 -15.19 -8.07 17.48
N TYR A 619 -14.29 -8.55 16.60
CA TYR A 619 -13.53 -9.79 16.85
C TYR A 619 -12.60 -9.66 18.06
N ALA A 620 -11.94 -8.52 18.26
CA ALA A 620 -11.11 -8.28 19.44
C ALA A 620 -11.96 -8.25 20.73
N PHE A 621 -13.14 -7.61 20.70
CA PHE A 621 -14.04 -7.55 21.85
C PHE A 621 -14.77 -8.86 22.16
N ALA A 622 -14.81 -9.82 21.24
CA ALA A 622 -15.28 -11.19 21.47
C ALA A 622 -14.33 -12.06 22.33
N TYR A 623 -13.48 -11.44 23.16
CA TYR A 623 -12.53 -12.10 24.06
C TYR A 623 -13.11 -12.33 25.47
N ASP A 624 -13.72 -11.30 26.06
CA ASP A 624 -14.20 -11.25 27.45
C ASP A 624 -15.53 -12.01 27.69
N SER A 625 -16.06 -12.69 26.68
CA SER A 625 -17.30 -13.45 26.75
C SER A 625 -17.05 -14.85 27.35
N GLU A 626 -17.20 -14.99 28.66
CA GLU A 626 -16.81 -16.14 29.50
C GLU A 626 -17.38 -17.53 29.13
N ASN A 627 -18.20 -17.66 28.08
CA ASN A 627 -18.86 -18.92 27.67
C ASN A 627 -18.70 -19.27 26.17
N LEU A 628 -17.70 -18.71 25.47
CA LEU A 628 -17.46 -18.96 24.03
C LEU A 628 -16.10 -19.60 23.73
N GLU A 629 -15.80 -20.74 24.38
CA GLU A 629 -14.72 -21.63 23.94
C GLU A 629 -15.11 -22.30 22.61
N ASN A 630 -14.35 -22.00 21.54
CA ASN A 630 -14.42 -22.72 20.28
C ASN A 630 -13.10 -23.50 20.10
N PRO A 631 -13.11 -24.84 20.13
CA PRO A 631 -11.90 -25.66 20.00
C PRO A 631 -11.08 -25.39 18.72
N ASP A 632 -11.74 -25.00 17.62
CA ASP A 632 -11.09 -24.70 16.34
C ASP A 632 -10.51 -23.27 16.28
N LEU A 633 -10.82 -22.41 17.26
CA LEU A 633 -10.39 -21.01 17.34
C LEU A 633 -9.94 -20.64 18.77
N PRO A 634 -8.78 -21.16 19.26
CA PRO A 634 -8.25 -20.91 20.61
C PRO A 634 -7.78 -19.45 20.79
N PHE A 635 -8.72 -18.59 21.16
CA PHE A 635 -8.55 -17.14 21.23
C PHE A 635 -7.88 -16.70 22.55
N ASN A 636 -6.97 -15.73 22.48
CA ASN A 636 -6.13 -15.32 23.60
C ASN A 636 -5.83 -13.81 23.60
N GLU A 637 -5.43 -13.27 24.76
CA GLU A 637 -5.13 -11.85 25.00
C GLU A 637 -4.21 -11.22 23.94
N LYS A 638 -3.18 -11.95 23.48
CA LYS A 638 -2.24 -11.45 22.46
C LYS A 638 -2.89 -11.34 21.09
N GLU A 639 -3.85 -12.20 20.77
CA GLU A 639 -4.61 -12.12 19.52
C GLU A 639 -5.70 -11.04 19.60
N CYS A 640 -6.38 -10.88 20.75
CA CYS A 640 -7.23 -9.71 21.01
C CYS A 640 -6.47 -8.39 20.79
N TRP A 641 -5.29 -8.24 21.41
CA TRP A 641 -4.45 -7.04 21.25
C TRP A 641 -3.99 -6.84 19.79
N LYS A 642 -3.64 -7.91 19.07
CA LYS A 642 -3.31 -7.87 17.64
C LYS A 642 -4.46 -7.29 16.81
N TYR A 643 -5.68 -7.81 16.94
CA TYR A 643 -6.82 -7.34 16.13
C TYR A 643 -7.30 -5.94 16.55
N LEU A 644 -7.29 -5.61 17.84
CA LEU A 644 -7.57 -4.27 18.33
C LEU A 644 -6.57 -3.24 17.75
N LYS A 645 -5.29 -3.60 17.70
CA LYS A 645 -4.24 -2.77 17.08
C LYS A 645 -4.41 -2.69 15.55
N MET A 646 -4.79 -3.76 14.86
CA MET A 646 -5.09 -3.72 13.43
C MET A 646 -6.26 -2.77 13.11
N ALA A 647 -7.34 -2.80 13.92
CA ALA A 647 -8.45 -1.87 13.78
C ALA A 647 -8.02 -0.41 13.98
N ALA A 648 -7.11 -0.16 14.94
CA ALA A 648 -6.54 1.18 15.19
C ALA A 648 -5.60 1.63 14.06
N GLU A 649 -4.82 0.73 13.46
CA GLU A 649 -3.98 1.02 12.29
C GLU A 649 -4.82 1.27 11.03
N ASN A 650 -5.99 0.61 10.90
CA ASN A 650 -7.04 0.93 9.93
C ASN A 650 -7.93 2.11 10.37
N SER A 651 -7.46 2.93 11.31
CA SER A 651 -8.06 4.20 11.75
C SER A 651 -9.46 4.10 12.37
N ASN A 652 -9.92 2.96 12.88
CA ASN A 652 -11.22 2.87 13.56
C ASN A 652 -11.21 3.71 14.87
N PRO A 653 -12.18 4.64 15.07
CA PRO A 653 -12.13 5.61 16.16
C PRO A 653 -12.24 4.96 17.55
N THR A 654 -12.99 3.86 17.68
CA THR A 654 -13.11 3.12 18.94
C THR A 654 -11.84 2.34 19.24
N ALA A 655 -11.26 1.68 18.23
CA ALA A 655 -9.98 0.99 18.39
C ALA A 655 -8.85 1.95 18.80
N LEU A 656 -8.74 3.12 18.16
CA LEU A 656 -7.79 4.17 18.52
C LEU A 656 -7.93 4.59 19.99
N TYR A 657 -9.17 4.77 20.49
CA TYR A 657 -9.42 5.09 21.90
C TYR A 657 -8.94 3.98 22.83
N HIS A 658 -9.33 2.72 22.58
CA HIS A 658 -8.96 1.60 23.45
C HIS A 658 -7.44 1.33 23.43
N VAL A 659 -6.77 1.38 22.27
CA VAL A 659 -5.30 1.30 22.18
C VAL A 659 -4.62 2.44 22.95
N GLY A 660 -5.17 3.65 22.88
CA GLY A 660 -4.67 4.80 23.64
C GLY A 660 -4.79 4.62 25.15
N ILE A 661 -5.94 4.16 25.66
CA ILE A 661 -6.13 3.82 27.07
C ILE A 661 -5.17 2.70 27.53
N THR A 662 -5.02 1.63 26.74
CA THR A 662 -4.14 0.50 27.09
C THR A 662 -2.68 0.93 27.20
N TYR A 663 -2.19 1.79 26.28
CA TYR A 663 -0.85 2.38 26.42
C TYR A 663 -0.77 3.37 27.60
N TYR A 664 -1.77 4.24 27.79
CA TYR A 664 -1.72 5.25 28.85
C TYR A 664 -1.72 4.66 30.26
N ASN A 665 -2.51 3.60 30.51
CA ASN A 665 -2.57 2.95 31.82
C ASN A 665 -1.46 1.89 32.00
N GLY A 666 -1.15 1.13 30.95
CA GLY A 666 -0.39 -0.12 31.04
C GLY A 666 -1.28 -1.25 31.55
N ASN A 667 -1.39 -2.32 30.75
CA ASN A 667 -2.16 -3.53 31.07
C ASN A 667 -1.25 -4.76 31.04
N VAL A 668 -1.78 -5.94 31.38
CA VAL A 668 -1.08 -7.21 31.18
C VAL A 668 -0.59 -7.32 29.72
N GLY A 669 0.68 -7.66 29.54
CA GLY A 669 1.33 -7.74 28.22
C GLY A 669 1.68 -6.40 27.53
N VAL A 670 1.26 -5.24 28.04
CA VAL A 670 1.53 -3.92 27.43
C VAL A 670 2.12 -2.94 28.45
N GLN A 671 3.40 -2.61 28.29
CA GLN A 671 4.08 -1.61 29.10
C GLN A 671 3.41 -0.22 28.99
N GLN A 672 3.35 0.51 30.11
CA GLN A 672 2.80 1.85 30.17
C GLN A 672 3.64 2.84 29.33
N ASP A 673 2.98 3.54 28.43
CA ASP A 673 3.53 4.51 27.48
C ASP A 673 2.53 5.68 27.36
N LYS A 674 2.67 6.67 28.24
CA LYS A 674 1.68 7.74 28.40
C LYS A 674 1.63 8.69 27.21
N GLU A 675 2.78 8.98 26.61
CA GLU A 675 2.88 9.85 25.44
C GLU A 675 2.17 9.23 24.23
N ARG A 676 2.48 7.97 23.94
CA ARG A 676 1.82 7.22 22.86
C ARG A 676 0.35 6.94 23.13
N GLY A 677 -0.01 6.74 24.40
CA GLY A 677 -1.41 6.70 24.83
C GLY A 677 -2.16 7.98 24.45
N ILE A 678 -1.55 9.15 24.69
CA ILE A 678 -2.05 10.46 24.28
C ILE A 678 -2.09 10.61 22.76
N GLU A 679 -1.09 10.13 22.00
CA GLU A 679 -1.12 10.15 20.52
C GLU A 679 -2.34 9.42 19.97
N TYR A 680 -2.58 8.18 20.41
CA TYR A 680 -3.72 7.38 19.98
C TYR A 680 -5.07 7.98 20.40
N LEU A 681 -5.15 8.57 21.61
CA LEU A 681 -6.32 9.31 22.06
C LEU A 681 -6.57 10.56 21.21
N LYS A 682 -5.54 11.34 20.82
CA LYS A 682 -5.67 12.48 19.91
C LYS A 682 -6.19 12.04 18.54
N LEU A 683 -5.64 10.97 17.96
CA LEU A 683 -6.12 10.40 16.69
C LEU A 683 -7.60 9.97 16.76
N SER A 684 -8.04 9.41 17.89
CA SER A 684 -9.43 9.04 18.12
C SER A 684 -10.35 10.28 18.27
N ALA A 685 -9.91 11.28 19.02
CA ALA A 685 -10.66 12.52 19.26
C ALA A 685 -10.77 13.40 18.01
N LEU A 686 -9.77 13.40 17.12
CA LEU A 686 -9.83 14.05 15.80
C LEU A 686 -10.91 13.43 14.88
N GLN A 687 -11.36 12.20 15.17
CA GLN A 687 -12.52 11.57 14.54
C GLN A 687 -13.82 11.76 15.33
N VAL A 688 -13.86 12.75 16.23
CA VAL A 688 -15.02 13.12 17.05
C VAL A 688 -15.46 11.99 18.01
N ASN A 689 -14.56 11.10 18.43
CA ASN A 689 -14.87 10.13 19.48
C ASN A 689 -15.03 10.84 20.84
N PRO A 690 -16.24 10.84 21.44
CA PRO A 690 -16.50 11.60 22.66
C PRO A 690 -15.70 11.09 23.87
N LYS A 691 -15.48 9.77 23.97
CA LYS A 691 -14.70 9.18 25.08
C LYS A 691 -13.24 9.62 25.05
N ALA A 692 -12.67 9.76 23.85
CA ALA A 692 -11.31 10.23 23.67
C ALA A 692 -11.16 11.72 24.01
N ILE A 693 -12.13 12.54 23.58
CA ILE A 693 -12.18 13.98 23.92
C ILE A 693 -12.31 14.19 25.43
N GLU A 694 -13.24 13.49 26.08
CA GLU A 694 -13.41 13.52 27.55
C GLU A 694 -12.14 13.09 28.28
N THR A 695 -11.49 12.03 27.82
CA THR A 695 -10.26 11.49 28.40
C THR A 695 -9.08 12.47 28.28
N LEU A 696 -8.87 13.08 27.10
CA LEU A 696 -7.81 14.07 26.91
C LEU A 696 -8.02 15.31 27.78
N ASN A 697 -9.27 15.79 27.87
CA ASN A 697 -9.64 16.88 28.78
C ASN A 697 -9.34 16.52 30.25
N LYS A 698 -9.68 15.30 30.67
CA LYS A 698 -9.37 14.78 32.02
C LYS A 698 -7.85 14.64 32.28
N TYR A 699 -7.05 14.40 31.24
CA TYR A 699 -5.59 14.37 31.31
C TYR A 699 -4.94 15.76 31.13
N GLY A 700 -5.72 16.83 30.99
CA GLY A 700 -5.22 18.20 30.80
C GLY A 700 -4.57 18.46 29.45
N VAL A 701 -4.78 17.57 28.47
CA VAL A 701 -4.17 17.65 27.14
C VAL A 701 -5.07 18.45 26.20
N ASN A 702 -4.59 19.62 25.77
CA ASN A 702 -5.27 20.38 24.72
C ASN A 702 -5.19 19.63 23.38
N LEU A 703 -6.28 19.62 22.62
CA LEU A 703 -6.47 18.79 21.43
C LEU A 703 -5.70 19.29 20.19
#